data_AF-A0A3C1YRZ3-F1
#
_entry.id   AF-A0A3C1YRZ3-F1
#
_cell.length_a   1.000
_cell.length_b   1.000
_cell.length_c   1.000
_cell.angle_alpha   90.00
_cell.angle_beta   90.00
_cell.angle_gamma   90.00
#
_symmetry.space_group_name_H-M   'P 1'
#
loop_
_entity.id
_entity.type
_entity.pdbx_description
1 polymer ?
#
loop_
_entity_poly.entity_id
_entity_poly.type
_entity_poly.pdbx_seq_one_letter_code
_entity_poly.pdbx_strand_id
1 'polypeptide(L)'
;KRLFNNTVYLNATSSGSGFGTSAVSSDTGTSVDLRNNLLVNTSTAVGTGKTVVLRYNGASLTRYSSSSDANCLYAGAPGPSRLIFFDGTNADDTLAEFQARVKPRDRHSVSEMPPFVNVTTTPYDLHINPAIATRLESGGIIISSPINLTTDFDGDTRSTSSGDIGADEFTGTFIDETAPIITYSPLSNIVSSATLNVTASIADQSGVNITAGTKPRIYFRKSFNANTFIDNTNATDGWKYVQASNGSSPFSFTIDYSLLFGGSGSSSGDTIQYFFVAQDVSTIPYVESKEGVLNGTVNTVELTSLHFPITGTVNSYKILTGVNGTVTVGTGGDYTSFTSAGGLFATINSGLVTNNVTVQVISDVSESGANALNQWNEMPANSNYTFTIQPSAAVLKTISGSFDGGLIRLNGADRVTVDGRFGGSGKYLRFTNTKATTGTATITAIQMISLGINAGSTNNTVRNCEVSTGSNSIGSYGISLTGNDNDNNTITENMIYKALGGIAFDGGATGKNNNIQITNNIIGSATAGEYIGLVGILTSNADAPVITGNEIFNIITNFSGPIGIQISIGVVDAVISNNKIYSIEYTGSSSLGARGLYISTGVVSSNLTIANNVIYDIIGKGSNTFANTNVGVMITEGSGITGGIKIYNNSINLFGTADNAAGNNSAAIAVLSSAATGLDVRNNVLSNSIVNNLKSTALALVLYSLAPGSSFDAIDHNDYFASGTQGILGGITGAGIVSSLSQLQSALGGDANSLNADPMYGSDSNLVPQPGSPLLLAGTAISSVSMDILGTVRNGSTPTIGAYENEVALPVELVSFLALPKHNSVELIWNTAAEVNNYGFEIERSRIQNT
;
A
#
# COMPACT_ATOMS: atom_id res chain seq x y z
N LYS A 1 -36.89 40.66 -0.13
CA LYS A 1 -38.14 40.46 -0.92
C LYS A 1 -37.81 39.60 -2.12
N ARG A 2 -38.76 38.83 -2.65
CA ARG A 2 -38.52 37.82 -3.70
C ARG A 2 -39.52 38.07 -4.82
N LEU A 3 -39.02 38.34 -6.03
CA LEU A 3 -39.80 38.51 -7.24
C LEU A 3 -39.27 37.50 -8.24
N PHE A 4 -40.09 36.49 -8.54
CA PHE A 4 -39.74 35.41 -9.44
C PHE A 4 -40.77 35.33 -10.55
N ASN A 5 -40.33 35.13 -11.80
CA ASN A 5 -41.22 34.85 -12.92
C ASN A 5 -42.35 35.90 -13.10
N ASN A 6 -42.07 37.19 -12.91
CA ASN A 6 -43.10 38.23 -13.10
C ASN A 6 -42.95 38.87 -14.47
N THR A 7 -44.08 39.17 -15.13
CA THR A 7 -44.11 40.01 -16.34
C THR A 7 -44.72 41.37 -16.00
N VAL A 8 -43.97 42.44 -16.28
CA VAL A 8 -44.41 43.83 -16.08
C VAL A 8 -44.16 44.61 -17.37
N TYR A 9 -45.19 45.26 -17.90
CA TYR A 9 -45.10 46.13 -19.07
C TYR A 9 -45.68 47.52 -18.78
N LEU A 10 -44.86 48.56 -18.95
CA LEU A 10 -45.25 49.96 -18.77
C LEU A 10 -44.93 50.78 -20.03
N ASN A 11 -45.93 51.43 -20.63
CA ASN A 11 -45.78 52.28 -21.82
C ASN A 11 -46.47 53.65 -21.70
N ALA A 12 -46.54 54.18 -20.47
CA ALA A 12 -47.35 55.36 -20.18
C ALA A 12 -46.77 56.68 -20.75
N THR A 13 -47.66 57.62 -21.03
CA THR A 13 -47.34 59.01 -21.41
C THR A 13 -48.09 59.99 -20.52
N SER A 14 -47.48 61.10 -20.13
CA SER A 14 -48.13 62.16 -19.33
C SER A 14 -47.59 63.52 -19.74
N SER A 15 -48.37 64.58 -19.52
CA SER A 15 -47.94 65.98 -19.73
C SER A 15 -47.33 66.63 -18.48
N GLY A 16 -47.27 65.93 -17.34
CA GLY A 16 -46.69 66.45 -16.10
C GLY A 16 -45.18 66.68 -16.18
N SER A 17 -44.70 67.83 -15.73
CA SER A 17 -43.31 68.31 -15.92
C SER A 17 -42.20 67.47 -15.25
N GLY A 18 -42.55 66.50 -14.40
CA GLY A 18 -41.62 65.58 -13.75
C GLY A 18 -42.01 64.10 -13.91
N PHE A 19 -42.83 63.78 -14.92
CA PHE A 19 -43.35 62.43 -15.09
C PHE A 19 -42.24 61.41 -15.39
N GLY A 20 -42.18 60.36 -14.58
CA GLY A 20 -41.33 59.20 -14.77
C GLY A 20 -41.95 57.94 -14.15
N THR A 21 -41.47 56.79 -14.56
CA THR A 21 -42.03 55.48 -14.16
C THR A 21 -40.92 54.54 -13.72
N SER A 22 -41.28 53.50 -12.97
CA SER A 22 -40.36 52.42 -12.56
C SER A 22 -41.08 51.09 -12.63
N ALA A 23 -40.51 50.10 -13.33
CA ALA A 23 -41.09 48.75 -13.34
C ALA A 23 -41.01 48.13 -11.93
N VAL A 24 -39.87 48.31 -11.27
CA VAL A 24 -39.67 47.98 -9.86
C VAL A 24 -39.00 49.17 -9.17
N SER A 25 -39.53 49.59 -8.03
CA SER A 25 -38.94 50.64 -7.18
C SER A 25 -38.74 50.13 -5.76
N SER A 26 -37.61 50.46 -5.13
CA SER A 26 -37.27 50.05 -3.76
C SER A 26 -36.62 51.20 -2.97
N ASP A 27 -37.29 51.64 -1.89
CA ASP A 27 -36.92 52.86 -1.15
C ASP A 27 -35.89 52.61 -0.02
N THR A 28 -36.14 51.74 0.98
CA THR A 28 -35.11 51.39 2.00
C THR A 28 -35.25 49.98 2.59
N GLY A 29 -34.12 49.39 3.01
CA GLY A 29 -34.05 48.44 4.12
C GLY A 29 -34.06 46.93 3.83
N THR A 30 -34.35 46.44 2.61
CA THR A 30 -34.29 44.98 2.34
C THR A 30 -33.73 44.64 0.96
N SER A 31 -32.93 43.56 0.90
CA SER A 31 -32.45 42.99 -0.37
C SER A 31 -33.62 42.46 -1.20
N VAL A 32 -33.62 42.75 -2.50
CA VAL A 32 -34.59 42.21 -3.47
C VAL A 32 -33.89 41.13 -4.29
N ASP A 33 -34.49 39.94 -4.30
CA ASP A 33 -34.09 38.79 -5.11
C ASP A 33 -34.98 38.76 -6.34
N LEU A 34 -34.41 39.05 -7.50
CA LEU A 34 -35.08 39.09 -8.79
C LEU A 34 -34.52 37.97 -9.66
N ARG A 35 -35.34 36.96 -9.94
CA ARG A 35 -34.96 35.88 -10.87
C ARG A 35 -36.05 35.67 -11.90
N ASN A 36 -35.67 35.47 -13.17
CA ASN A 36 -36.60 35.17 -14.26
C ASN A 36 -37.71 36.21 -14.45
N ASN A 37 -37.51 37.47 -14.05
CA ASN A 37 -38.55 38.50 -14.27
C ASN A 37 -38.39 39.12 -15.64
N LEU A 38 -39.52 39.33 -16.31
CA LEU A 38 -39.64 40.12 -17.52
C LEU A 38 -40.14 41.53 -17.19
N LEU A 39 -39.24 42.51 -17.18
CA LEU A 39 -39.51 43.88 -16.75
C LEU A 39 -39.27 44.87 -17.89
N VAL A 40 -40.36 45.37 -18.44
CA VAL A 40 -40.37 46.29 -19.58
C VAL A 40 -40.95 47.64 -19.18
N ASN A 41 -40.19 48.71 -19.42
CA ASN A 41 -40.66 50.06 -19.24
C ASN A 41 -40.26 50.96 -20.41
N THR A 42 -41.19 51.16 -21.34
CA THR A 42 -41.06 52.03 -22.51
C THR A 42 -41.89 53.31 -22.37
N SER A 43 -42.25 53.68 -21.13
CA SER A 43 -42.95 54.94 -20.86
C SER A 43 -42.15 56.15 -21.35
N THR A 44 -42.85 57.22 -21.73
CA THR A 44 -42.20 58.47 -22.17
C THR A 44 -42.09 59.44 -20.99
N ALA A 45 -40.87 59.60 -20.47
CA ALA A 45 -40.59 60.59 -19.43
C ALA A 45 -40.69 62.03 -19.93
N VAL A 46 -41.03 62.96 -19.04
CA VAL A 46 -41.13 64.40 -19.33
C VAL A 46 -40.31 65.20 -18.33
N GLY A 47 -39.64 66.26 -18.82
CA GLY A 47 -38.79 67.14 -18.03
C GLY A 47 -37.63 66.38 -17.37
N THR A 48 -37.54 66.47 -16.03
CA THR A 48 -36.50 65.77 -15.24
C THR A 48 -36.88 64.34 -14.86
N GLY A 49 -38.06 63.86 -15.27
CA GLY A 49 -38.51 62.50 -15.02
C GLY A 49 -37.62 61.46 -15.72
N LYS A 50 -37.67 60.22 -15.22
CA LYS A 50 -36.92 59.09 -15.78
C LYS A 50 -37.82 57.87 -15.94
N THR A 51 -37.68 57.17 -17.05
CA THR A 51 -38.19 55.83 -17.31
C THR A 51 -37.12 54.85 -16.86
N VAL A 52 -37.39 54.08 -15.81
CA VAL A 52 -36.40 53.19 -15.19
C VAL A 52 -36.98 51.78 -15.09
N VAL A 53 -36.19 50.73 -15.34
CA VAL A 53 -36.64 49.36 -15.05
C VAL A 53 -36.51 49.10 -13.55
N LEU A 54 -35.29 49.22 -13.01
CA LEU A 54 -34.97 49.02 -11.60
C LEU A 54 -34.58 50.34 -10.91
N ARG A 55 -35.46 50.90 -10.08
CA ARG A 55 -35.20 52.12 -9.30
C ARG A 55 -34.94 51.79 -7.84
N TYR A 56 -33.79 52.24 -7.33
CA TYR A 56 -33.38 52.09 -5.94
C TYR A 56 -33.12 53.48 -5.35
N ASN A 57 -33.19 53.62 -4.03
CA ASN A 57 -32.87 54.89 -3.38
C ASN A 57 -31.59 54.76 -2.53
N GLY A 58 -30.43 54.68 -3.20
CA GLY A 58 -29.09 54.61 -2.62
C GLY A 58 -28.19 53.52 -3.23
N ALA A 59 -26.88 53.82 -3.32
CA ALA A 59 -25.87 53.07 -4.10
C ALA A 59 -25.38 51.72 -3.53
N SER A 60 -26.01 51.20 -2.47
CA SER A 60 -25.57 49.95 -1.85
C SER A 60 -26.03 48.73 -2.66
N LEU A 61 -25.08 48.02 -3.28
CA LEU A 61 -25.34 46.78 -4.04
C LEU A 61 -25.82 45.61 -3.17
N THR A 62 -25.70 45.69 -1.85
CA THR A 62 -26.28 44.70 -0.92
C THR A 62 -27.81 44.64 -0.96
N ARG A 63 -28.45 45.61 -1.62
CA ARG A 63 -29.90 45.64 -1.84
C ARG A 63 -30.35 44.79 -3.01
N TYR A 64 -29.43 44.34 -3.84
CA TYR A 64 -29.69 43.46 -4.96
C TYR A 64 -29.08 42.10 -4.64
N SER A 65 -29.94 41.09 -4.49
CA SER A 65 -29.57 39.76 -3.98
C SER A 65 -28.42 39.18 -4.78
N SER A 66 -27.48 38.49 -4.14
CA SER A 66 -26.42 37.75 -4.84
C SER A 66 -26.96 36.63 -5.72
N SER A 67 -28.22 36.23 -5.52
CA SER A 67 -28.90 35.21 -6.33
C SER A 67 -29.75 35.78 -7.45
N SER A 68 -29.84 37.10 -7.60
CA SER A 68 -30.60 37.70 -8.69
C SER A 68 -29.91 37.40 -10.02
N ASP A 69 -30.66 36.84 -10.97
CA ASP A 69 -30.14 36.42 -12.27
C ASP A 69 -31.27 36.14 -13.28
N ALA A 70 -30.91 36.01 -14.57
CA ALA A 70 -31.82 35.63 -15.65
C ALA A 70 -33.09 36.49 -15.78
N ASN A 71 -32.99 37.80 -15.57
CA ASN A 71 -34.10 38.73 -15.80
C ASN A 71 -34.03 39.32 -17.21
N CYS A 72 -35.17 39.63 -17.84
CA CYS A 72 -35.22 40.50 -19.00
C CYS A 72 -35.51 41.93 -18.55
N LEU A 73 -34.54 42.84 -18.71
CA LEU A 73 -34.62 44.22 -18.26
C LEU A 73 -34.59 45.14 -19.50
N TYR A 74 -35.71 45.80 -19.82
CA TYR A 74 -35.80 46.58 -21.05
C TYR A 74 -36.42 47.98 -20.84
N ALA A 75 -35.66 49.02 -21.18
CA ALA A 75 -36.06 50.44 -21.06
C ALA A 75 -36.32 51.14 -22.41
N GLY A 76 -36.30 50.40 -23.52
CA GLY A 76 -36.23 50.96 -24.87
C GLY A 76 -34.80 51.33 -25.30
N ALA A 77 -34.67 52.17 -26.33
CA ALA A 77 -33.35 52.67 -26.76
C ALA A 77 -32.62 53.39 -25.62
N PRO A 78 -31.35 53.04 -25.31
CA PRO A 78 -30.57 53.64 -24.23
C PRO A 78 -30.51 55.17 -24.30
N GLY A 79 -30.57 55.82 -23.15
CA GLY A 79 -30.38 57.26 -23.06
C GLY A 79 -30.59 57.81 -21.64
N PRO A 80 -30.31 59.10 -21.42
CA PRO A 80 -30.23 59.69 -20.07
C PRO A 80 -31.54 59.70 -19.27
N SER A 81 -32.68 59.46 -19.95
CA SER A 81 -34.01 59.36 -19.37
C SER A 81 -34.64 57.96 -19.48
N ARG A 82 -33.92 56.96 -20.04
CA ARG A 82 -34.35 55.57 -20.21
C ARG A 82 -33.26 54.64 -19.68
N LEU A 83 -33.45 54.13 -18.46
CA LEU A 83 -32.41 53.45 -17.71
C LEU A 83 -32.82 52.03 -17.33
N ILE A 84 -31.90 51.09 -17.41
CA ILE A 84 -32.03 49.77 -16.79
C ILE A 84 -32.03 49.93 -15.26
N PHE A 85 -31.09 50.72 -14.73
CA PHE A 85 -30.93 50.91 -13.30
C PHE A 85 -30.71 52.39 -12.94
N PHE A 86 -31.34 52.83 -11.86
CA PHE A 86 -31.10 54.15 -11.28
C PHE A 86 -31.22 54.10 -9.76
N ASP A 87 -30.18 54.53 -9.03
CA ASP A 87 -30.17 54.52 -7.57
C ASP A 87 -30.18 55.91 -6.90
N GLY A 88 -30.33 56.97 -7.70
CA GLY A 88 -30.18 58.36 -7.27
C GLY A 88 -28.77 58.93 -7.48
N THR A 89 -27.75 58.08 -7.66
CA THR A 89 -26.35 58.45 -7.96
C THR A 89 -25.89 57.87 -9.29
N ASN A 90 -26.08 56.57 -9.48
CA ASN A 90 -25.71 55.80 -10.66
C ASN A 90 -26.91 55.69 -11.62
N ALA A 91 -26.63 55.72 -12.92
CA ALA A 91 -27.59 55.57 -13.99
C ALA A 91 -26.98 54.66 -15.07
N ASP A 92 -27.51 53.43 -15.19
CA ASP A 92 -27.09 52.47 -16.23
C ASP A 92 -28.16 52.45 -17.31
N ASP A 93 -27.81 52.84 -18.54
CA ASP A 93 -28.76 52.88 -19.66
C ASP A 93 -28.68 51.64 -20.57
N THR A 94 -27.64 50.82 -20.39
CA THR A 94 -27.51 49.49 -21.00
C THR A 94 -27.47 48.35 -19.99
N LEU A 95 -27.83 47.14 -20.43
CA LEU A 95 -27.69 45.94 -19.60
C LEU A 95 -26.23 45.61 -19.29
N ALA A 96 -25.32 45.84 -20.23
CA ALA A 96 -23.90 45.56 -20.05
C ALA A 96 -23.28 46.40 -18.91
N GLU A 97 -23.66 47.68 -18.82
CA GLU A 97 -23.27 48.55 -17.70
C GLU A 97 -23.82 48.05 -16.38
N PHE A 98 -25.09 47.64 -16.36
CA PHE A 98 -25.71 47.08 -15.16
C PHE A 98 -25.02 45.78 -14.72
N GLN A 99 -24.79 44.82 -15.64
CA GLN A 99 -24.09 43.56 -15.37
C GLN A 99 -22.66 43.80 -14.85
N ALA A 100 -21.94 44.76 -15.43
CA ALA A 100 -20.62 45.15 -14.94
C ALA A 100 -20.69 45.69 -13.50
N ARG A 101 -21.73 46.47 -13.18
CA ARG A 101 -21.97 47.02 -11.84
C ARG A 101 -22.32 45.94 -10.81
N VAL A 102 -23.12 44.95 -11.17
CA VAL A 102 -23.64 43.94 -10.22
C VAL A 102 -22.86 42.62 -10.18
N LYS A 103 -21.81 42.48 -11.01
CA LYS A 103 -20.96 41.28 -11.12
C LYS A 103 -20.67 40.65 -9.74
N PRO A 104 -20.88 39.32 -9.57
CA PRO A 104 -21.20 38.31 -10.58
C PRO A 104 -22.69 38.07 -10.88
N ARG A 105 -23.60 38.96 -10.43
CA ARG A 105 -25.06 38.80 -10.61
C ARG A 105 -25.51 39.10 -12.04
N ASP A 106 -26.75 38.73 -12.40
CA ASP A 106 -27.39 38.98 -13.71
C ASP A 106 -26.58 38.49 -14.92
N ARG A 107 -25.72 37.48 -14.75
CA ARG A 107 -24.89 36.98 -15.84
C ARG A 107 -25.71 36.37 -16.97
N HIS A 108 -26.88 35.82 -16.66
CA HIS A 108 -27.81 35.24 -17.63
C HIS A 108 -28.97 36.19 -17.98
N SER A 109 -28.99 37.40 -17.42
CA SER A 109 -30.01 38.39 -17.75
C SER A 109 -29.86 38.92 -19.17
N VAL A 110 -30.98 39.34 -19.76
CA VAL A 110 -31.09 39.77 -21.16
C VAL A 110 -31.82 41.11 -21.25
N SER A 111 -31.75 41.77 -22.40
CA SER A 111 -32.43 43.04 -22.64
C SER A 111 -32.95 43.04 -24.07
N GLU A 112 -34.24 42.81 -24.22
CA GLU A 112 -34.93 42.87 -25.50
C GLU A 112 -36.37 43.34 -25.30
N MET A 113 -37.00 43.83 -26.38
CA MET A 113 -38.44 44.02 -26.37
C MET A 113 -39.10 42.65 -26.57
N PRO A 114 -39.88 42.14 -25.60
CA PRO A 114 -40.57 40.87 -25.77
C PRO A 114 -41.53 40.91 -26.95
N PRO A 115 -41.67 39.82 -27.71
CA PRO A 115 -42.66 39.73 -28.76
C PRO A 115 -44.05 39.45 -28.18
N PHE A 116 -44.58 40.38 -27.38
CA PHE A 116 -45.91 40.24 -26.78
C PHE A 116 -47.00 40.09 -27.85
N VAL A 117 -48.01 39.24 -27.59
CA VAL A 117 -49.13 39.01 -28.52
C VAL A 117 -49.92 40.29 -28.81
N ASN A 118 -50.28 41.09 -27.79
CA ASN A 118 -50.97 42.36 -27.99
C ASN A 118 -50.77 43.37 -26.85
N VAL A 119 -49.98 44.42 -27.12
CA VAL A 119 -49.79 45.56 -26.19
C VAL A 119 -50.44 46.86 -26.66
N THR A 120 -51.26 46.82 -27.72
CA THR A 120 -51.72 48.05 -28.41
C THR A 120 -53.18 48.38 -28.17
N THR A 121 -54.06 47.37 -28.07
CA THR A 121 -55.50 47.57 -27.90
C THR A 121 -56.06 46.67 -26.80
N THR A 122 -57.12 47.12 -26.11
CA THR A 122 -57.79 46.32 -25.09
C THR A 122 -58.69 45.23 -25.72
N PRO A 123 -58.71 43.99 -25.20
CA PRO A 123 -57.91 43.50 -24.06
C PRO A 123 -56.44 43.29 -24.42
N TYR A 124 -55.54 43.73 -23.54
CA TYR A 124 -54.10 43.52 -23.69
C TYR A 124 -53.73 42.07 -23.40
N ASP A 125 -52.67 41.59 -24.03
CA ASP A 125 -52.13 40.24 -23.94
C ASP A 125 -50.60 40.27 -23.88
N LEU A 126 -50.06 39.87 -22.73
CA LEU A 126 -48.62 39.83 -22.44
C LEU A 126 -48.02 38.43 -22.57
N HIS A 127 -48.74 37.46 -23.14
CA HIS A 127 -48.12 36.21 -23.56
C HIS A 127 -47.06 36.48 -24.62
N ILE A 128 -46.07 35.60 -24.68
CA ILE A 128 -45.00 35.67 -25.68
C ILE A 128 -45.47 35.01 -26.97
N ASN A 129 -45.34 35.70 -28.10
CA ASN A 129 -45.67 35.14 -29.40
C ASN A 129 -44.64 34.08 -29.79
N PRO A 130 -44.99 32.77 -29.81
CA PRO A 130 -44.03 31.69 -30.01
C PRO A 130 -43.46 31.66 -31.44
N ALA A 131 -44.07 32.38 -32.39
CA ALA A 131 -43.60 32.47 -33.77
C ALA A 131 -42.42 33.45 -33.96
N ILE A 132 -42.06 34.23 -32.94
CA ILE A 132 -40.94 35.18 -33.00
C ILE A 132 -39.84 34.69 -32.07
N ALA A 133 -38.63 34.53 -32.61
CA ALA A 133 -37.50 34.09 -31.81
C ALA A 133 -37.17 35.12 -30.72
N THR A 134 -36.87 34.64 -29.52
CA THR A 134 -36.69 35.47 -28.32
C THR A 134 -35.70 34.82 -27.37
N ARG A 135 -35.00 35.63 -26.59
CA ARG A 135 -34.12 35.18 -25.50
C ARG A 135 -34.89 34.81 -24.23
N LEU A 136 -36.22 35.02 -24.23
CA LEU A 136 -37.09 34.66 -23.12
C LEU A 136 -37.37 33.16 -23.06
N GLU A 137 -37.42 32.51 -24.23
CA GLU A 137 -37.61 31.06 -24.36
C GLU A 137 -36.39 30.34 -23.78
N SER A 138 -36.56 29.50 -22.78
CA SER A 138 -35.49 28.77 -22.09
C SER A 138 -34.32 29.65 -21.59
N GLY A 139 -34.55 30.95 -21.40
CA GLY A 139 -33.55 31.91 -20.92
C GLY A 139 -33.48 32.05 -19.39
N GLY A 140 -34.44 31.45 -18.68
CA GLY A 140 -34.56 31.47 -17.22
C GLY A 140 -33.74 30.39 -16.52
N ILE A 141 -33.58 30.55 -15.20
CA ILE A 141 -32.96 29.55 -14.31
C ILE A 141 -34.01 28.80 -13.50
N ILE A 142 -33.70 27.56 -13.08
CA ILE A 142 -34.60 26.80 -12.20
C ILE A 142 -34.65 27.45 -10.82
N ILE A 143 -35.84 27.82 -10.36
CA ILE A 143 -36.07 28.38 -9.03
C ILE A 143 -36.62 27.28 -8.11
N SER A 144 -35.72 26.52 -7.50
CA SER A 144 -36.06 25.45 -6.53
C SER A 144 -36.07 25.93 -5.07
N SER A 145 -35.49 27.09 -4.80
CA SER A 145 -35.40 27.70 -3.48
C SER A 145 -35.47 29.22 -3.62
N PRO A 146 -36.19 29.91 -2.71
CA PRO A 146 -36.83 29.41 -1.48
C PRO A 146 -38.28 28.93 -1.64
N ILE A 147 -38.85 29.05 -2.84
CA ILE A 147 -40.18 28.51 -3.19
C ILE A 147 -40.01 27.85 -4.56
N ASN A 148 -40.52 26.62 -4.70
CA ASN A 148 -40.59 25.94 -5.99
C ASN A 148 -41.91 26.32 -6.68
N LEU A 149 -41.83 27.05 -7.79
CA LEU A 149 -42.99 27.42 -8.60
C LEU A 149 -43.11 26.43 -9.74
N THR A 150 -44.08 25.53 -9.66
CA THR A 150 -44.23 24.42 -10.61
C THR A 150 -45.16 24.74 -11.79
N THR A 151 -45.97 25.79 -11.67
CA THR A 151 -46.84 26.26 -12.75
C THR A 151 -46.68 27.75 -13.00
N ASP A 152 -47.04 28.18 -14.19
CA ASP A 152 -46.97 29.57 -14.64
C ASP A 152 -48.31 30.32 -14.40
N PHE A 153 -48.53 31.44 -15.11
CA PHE A 153 -49.74 32.26 -14.97
C PHE A 153 -51.02 31.55 -15.47
N ASP A 154 -50.91 30.74 -16.52
CA ASP A 154 -52.04 30.05 -17.16
C ASP A 154 -52.26 28.63 -16.62
N GLY A 155 -51.35 28.17 -15.76
CA GLY A 155 -51.39 26.88 -15.09
C GLY A 155 -50.55 25.81 -15.80
N ASP A 156 -49.80 26.20 -16.82
CA ASP A 156 -48.87 25.33 -17.53
C ASP A 156 -47.66 25.01 -16.66
N THR A 157 -47.12 23.80 -16.84
CA THR A 157 -46.02 23.30 -16.00
C THR A 157 -44.72 23.96 -16.41
N ARG A 158 -44.00 24.55 -15.45
CA ARG A 158 -42.69 25.15 -15.71
C ARG A 158 -41.62 24.10 -16.00
N SER A 159 -40.74 24.41 -16.94
CA SER A 159 -39.63 23.54 -17.33
C SER A 159 -38.72 23.22 -16.15
N THR A 160 -38.26 21.98 -16.12
CA THR A 160 -37.36 21.44 -15.09
C THR A 160 -35.90 21.43 -15.51
N SER A 161 -35.58 22.02 -16.68
CA SER A 161 -34.22 22.03 -17.26
C SER A 161 -33.74 23.46 -17.56
N SER A 162 -34.52 24.21 -18.33
CA SER A 162 -34.36 25.64 -18.61
C SER A 162 -35.75 26.27 -18.69
N GLY A 163 -36.13 27.08 -17.69
CA GLY A 163 -37.44 27.75 -17.67
C GLY A 163 -37.44 29.03 -18.51
N ASP A 164 -38.62 29.58 -18.74
CA ASP A 164 -38.74 30.85 -19.46
C ASP A 164 -38.56 32.06 -18.53
N ILE A 165 -38.12 33.19 -19.11
CA ILE A 165 -38.10 34.47 -18.42
C ILE A 165 -39.49 35.11 -18.51
N GLY A 166 -40.18 35.23 -17.38
CA GLY A 166 -41.47 35.89 -17.27
C GLY A 166 -42.54 35.02 -16.61
N ALA A 167 -43.75 35.55 -16.58
CA ALA A 167 -44.92 34.91 -15.96
C ALA A 167 -45.51 33.76 -16.80
N ASP A 168 -45.32 33.82 -18.11
CA ASP A 168 -45.76 32.86 -19.13
C ASP A 168 -44.66 31.81 -19.33
N GLU A 169 -45.02 30.54 -19.34
CA GLU A 169 -44.18 29.42 -19.77
C GLU A 169 -44.70 28.94 -21.13
N PHE A 170 -43.88 29.04 -22.16
CA PHE A 170 -44.28 28.84 -23.54
C PHE A 170 -43.36 27.85 -24.25
N THR A 171 -43.67 27.56 -25.52
CA THR A 171 -42.81 26.75 -26.39
C THR A 171 -42.61 27.53 -27.68
N GLY A 172 -41.58 28.37 -27.68
CA GLY A 172 -41.20 29.26 -28.76
C GLY A 172 -39.93 28.85 -29.49
N THR A 173 -39.38 29.80 -30.26
CA THR A 173 -38.08 29.64 -30.92
C THR A 173 -37.00 30.32 -30.09
N PHE A 174 -36.07 29.55 -29.53
CA PHE A 174 -34.95 30.05 -28.72
C PHE A 174 -33.89 30.80 -29.56
N ILE A 175 -33.25 31.81 -28.96
CA ILE A 175 -32.03 32.46 -29.47
C ILE A 175 -30.83 31.99 -28.63
N ASP A 176 -29.96 31.17 -29.21
CA ASP A 176 -28.70 30.77 -28.59
C ASP A 176 -27.58 31.77 -28.90
N GLU A 177 -26.87 32.19 -27.85
CA GLU A 177 -25.67 33.03 -27.96
C GLU A 177 -24.50 32.50 -27.13
N THR A 178 -24.57 31.24 -26.70
CA THR A 178 -23.56 30.62 -25.88
C THR A 178 -22.75 29.62 -26.69
N ALA A 179 -21.45 29.55 -26.41
CA ALA A 179 -20.60 28.53 -27.01
C ALA A 179 -20.75 27.19 -26.28
N PRO A 180 -20.46 26.05 -26.94
CA PRO A 180 -20.54 24.74 -26.31
C PRO A 180 -19.66 24.59 -25.07
N ILE A 181 -20.15 23.90 -24.04
CA ILE A 181 -19.38 23.57 -22.83
C ILE A 181 -18.61 22.26 -23.08
N ILE A 182 -17.29 22.28 -22.87
CA ILE A 182 -16.40 21.11 -23.03
C ILE A 182 -15.87 20.65 -21.67
N THR A 183 -16.04 19.36 -21.37
CA THR A 183 -15.53 18.69 -20.16
C THR A 183 -14.81 17.38 -20.52
N TYR A 184 -13.67 17.09 -19.90
CA TYR A 184 -12.86 15.90 -20.17
C TYR A 184 -11.93 15.60 -18.98
N SER A 185 -11.35 14.39 -18.95
CA SER A 185 -10.26 14.04 -18.03
C SER A 185 -8.91 14.29 -18.70
N PRO A 186 -7.95 14.99 -18.07
CA PRO A 186 -6.62 15.20 -18.63
C PRO A 186 -5.95 13.88 -19.05
N LEU A 187 -5.25 13.91 -20.17
CA LEU A 187 -4.57 12.74 -20.71
C LEU A 187 -3.34 12.40 -19.86
N SER A 188 -3.21 11.13 -19.52
CA SER A 188 -2.04 10.62 -18.80
C SER A 188 -0.86 10.38 -19.73
N ASN A 189 0.35 10.29 -19.17
CA ASN A 189 1.52 9.88 -19.94
C ASN A 189 1.31 8.48 -20.52
N ILE A 190 1.85 8.24 -21.72
CA ILE A 190 1.72 6.96 -22.42
C ILE A 190 3.09 6.51 -22.93
N VAL A 191 3.20 5.25 -23.38
CA VAL A 191 4.33 4.82 -24.20
C VAL A 191 4.10 5.21 -25.67
N SER A 192 5.16 5.16 -26.49
CA SER A 192 5.05 5.41 -27.92
C SER A 192 3.97 4.51 -28.55
N SER A 193 3.08 5.12 -29.30
CA SER A 193 1.97 4.49 -30.01
C SER A 193 1.79 5.16 -31.37
N ALA A 194 1.13 4.48 -32.30
CA ALA A 194 0.68 5.10 -33.56
C ALA A 194 -0.51 6.04 -33.33
N THR A 195 -1.42 5.67 -32.42
CA THR A 195 -2.64 6.44 -32.14
C THR A 195 -2.98 6.47 -30.65
N LEU A 196 -3.83 7.44 -30.25
CA LEU A 196 -4.41 7.53 -28.90
C LEU A 196 -5.90 7.86 -28.98
N ASN A 197 -6.73 7.01 -28.36
CA ASN A 197 -8.17 7.26 -28.26
C ASN A 197 -8.47 8.18 -27.06
N VAL A 198 -9.29 9.19 -27.29
CA VAL A 198 -9.63 10.26 -26.34
C VAL A 198 -11.13 10.53 -26.40
N THR A 199 -11.73 10.84 -25.26
CA THR A 199 -13.15 11.23 -25.19
C THR A 199 -13.34 12.57 -24.48
N ALA A 200 -14.28 13.38 -24.95
CA ALA A 200 -14.72 14.60 -24.28
C ALA A 200 -16.24 14.71 -24.29
N SER A 201 -16.82 15.13 -23.16
CA SER A 201 -18.24 15.44 -23.04
C SER A 201 -18.46 16.90 -23.44
N ILE A 202 -19.19 17.10 -24.53
CA ILE A 202 -19.47 18.41 -25.10
C ILE A 202 -20.98 18.59 -25.19
N ALA A 203 -21.50 19.69 -24.66
CA ALA A 203 -22.92 19.99 -24.64
C ALA A 203 -23.17 21.45 -24.94
N ASP A 204 -24.29 21.72 -25.60
CA ASP A 204 -24.72 23.05 -26.01
C ASP A 204 -26.26 23.07 -26.07
N GLN A 205 -26.89 24.22 -25.85
CA GLN A 205 -28.35 24.33 -25.73
C GLN A 205 -29.04 24.21 -27.09
N SER A 206 -28.55 24.89 -28.14
CA SER A 206 -29.03 24.69 -29.52
C SER A 206 -28.53 23.38 -30.11
N GLY A 207 -27.43 22.85 -29.56
CA GLY A 207 -26.85 21.57 -29.92
C GLY A 207 -25.46 21.73 -30.52
N VAL A 208 -24.66 20.68 -30.43
CA VAL A 208 -23.28 20.69 -30.95
C VAL A 208 -23.29 20.38 -32.43
N ASN A 209 -22.51 21.11 -33.23
CA ASN A 209 -22.41 20.85 -34.66
C ASN A 209 -21.76 19.49 -34.94
N ILE A 210 -22.48 18.60 -35.64
CA ILE A 210 -22.01 17.24 -35.97
C ILE A 210 -21.74 17.04 -37.47
N THR A 211 -21.81 18.11 -38.26
CA THR A 211 -21.59 18.06 -39.71
C THR A 211 -20.13 17.71 -40.01
N ALA A 212 -19.90 16.81 -40.96
CA ALA A 212 -18.53 16.42 -41.36
C ALA A 212 -17.72 17.66 -41.79
N GLY A 213 -16.47 17.76 -41.32
CA GLY A 213 -15.65 18.97 -41.46
C GLY A 213 -15.77 19.92 -40.27
N THR A 214 -16.97 20.13 -39.72
CA THR A 214 -17.22 21.05 -38.59
C THR A 214 -17.59 20.36 -37.28
N LYS A 215 -17.42 19.03 -37.19
CA LYS A 215 -17.48 18.29 -35.93
C LYS A 215 -16.49 18.85 -34.91
N PRO A 216 -16.68 18.61 -33.60
CA PRO A 216 -15.66 18.91 -32.60
C PRO A 216 -14.30 18.34 -33.00
N ARG A 217 -13.24 19.08 -32.69
CA ARG A 217 -11.85 18.74 -33.01
C ARG A 217 -10.99 18.73 -31.75
N ILE A 218 -9.99 17.86 -31.74
CA ILE A 218 -8.83 17.98 -30.83
C ILE A 218 -7.63 18.38 -31.67
N TYR A 219 -6.99 19.48 -31.28
CA TYR A 219 -5.74 19.94 -31.87
C TYR A 219 -4.56 19.45 -31.02
N PHE A 220 -3.47 19.05 -31.66
CA PHE A 220 -2.29 18.52 -30.98
C PHE A 220 -0.99 18.86 -31.73
N ARG A 221 0.13 18.95 -30.99
CA ARG A 221 1.50 19.09 -31.54
C ARG A 221 2.55 18.61 -30.55
N LYS A 222 3.79 18.39 -31.00
CA LYS A 222 4.93 18.31 -30.07
C LYS A 222 5.24 19.70 -29.53
N SER A 223 5.64 19.79 -28.27
CA SER A 223 5.87 21.08 -27.59
C SER A 223 6.95 21.93 -28.26
N PHE A 224 7.92 21.31 -28.91
CA PHE A 224 9.01 21.96 -29.65
C PHE A 224 8.64 22.33 -31.10
N ASN A 225 7.53 21.83 -31.65
CA ASN A 225 7.03 22.26 -32.96
C ASN A 225 6.50 23.69 -32.89
N ALA A 226 6.52 24.41 -34.02
CA ALA A 226 6.05 25.80 -34.08
C ALA A 226 4.61 25.95 -33.54
N ASN A 227 4.34 27.05 -32.81
CA ASN A 227 2.99 27.38 -32.35
C ASN A 227 2.19 28.10 -33.46
N THR A 228 2.02 27.43 -34.60
CA THR A 228 1.30 27.91 -35.78
C THR A 228 0.49 26.78 -36.41
N PHE A 229 -0.45 27.09 -37.31
CA PHE A 229 -1.19 26.11 -38.10
C PHE A 229 -1.06 26.46 -39.58
N ILE A 230 -0.63 25.49 -40.38
CA ILE A 230 -0.44 25.63 -41.84
C ILE A 230 -1.44 24.73 -42.56
N ASP A 231 -1.33 23.42 -42.32
CA ASP A 231 -2.26 22.40 -42.80
C ASP A 231 -2.30 21.22 -41.84
N ASN A 232 -3.16 20.24 -42.13
CA ASN A 232 -3.29 19.01 -41.36
C ASN A 232 -2.51 17.83 -41.97
N THR A 233 -1.30 18.07 -42.48
CA THR A 233 -0.39 17.04 -43.00
C THR A 233 0.92 17.01 -42.21
N ASN A 234 1.65 15.91 -42.30
CA ASN A 234 2.95 15.77 -41.62
C ASN A 234 4.11 16.50 -42.33
N ALA A 235 3.87 17.10 -43.49
CA ALA A 235 4.87 17.83 -44.27
C ALA A 235 5.16 19.24 -43.71
N THR A 236 4.25 19.79 -42.89
CA THR A 236 4.35 21.17 -42.38
C THR A 236 4.46 21.20 -40.86
N ASP A 237 5.28 22.12 -40.34
CA ASP A 237 5.48 22.28 -38.90
C ASP A 237 4.27 22.97 -38.24
N GLY A 238 3.92 22.52 -37.04
CA GLY A 238 2.89 23.15 -36.21
C GLY A 238 1.76 22.23 -35.75
N TRP A 239 0.62 22.83 -35.41
CA TRP A 239 -0.57 22.15 -34.91
C TRP A 239 -1.21 21.25 -35.97
N LYS A 240 -1.72 20.11 -35.52
CA LYS A 240 -2.51 19.14 -36.28
C LYS A 240 -3.82 18.89 -35.57
N TYR A 241 -4.81 18.32 -36.24
CA TYR A 241 -6.09 18.01 -35.61
C TYR A 241 -6.68 16.70 -36.11
N VAL A 242 -7.56 16.14 -35.28
CA VAL A 242 -8.51 15.11 -35.69
C VAL A 242 -9.91 15.55 -35.29
N GLN A 243 -10.90 15.16 -36.10
CA GLN A 243 -12.31 15.41 -35.82
C GLN A 243 -12.92 14.23 -35.04
N ALA A 244 -14.01 14.49 -34.33
CA ALA A 244 -14.73 13.44 -33.63
C ALA A 244 -15.26 12.36 -34.59
N SER A 245 -15.13 11.09 -34.21
CA SER A 245 -15.53 9.94 -35.03
C SER A 245 -17.04 9.67 -34.97
N ASN A 246 -17.68 9.96 -33.83
CA ASN A 246 -19.12 9.79 -33.61
C ASN A 246 -19.90 11.12 -33.80
N GLY A 247 -21.20 11.10 -33.52
CA GLY A 247 -22.13 12.21 -33.73
C GLY A 247 -22.91 12.62 -32.48
N SER A 248 -22.42 12.25 -31.29
CA SER A 248 -23.06 12.60 -30.02
C SER A 248 -22.04 12.61 -28.88
N SER A 249 -22.39 13.32 -27.80
CA SER A 249 -21.60 13.36 -26.57
C SER A 249 -21.75 12.05 -25.78
N PRO A 250 -20.68 11.48 -25.18
CA PRO A 250 -19.30 11.94 -25.27
C PRO A 250 -18.70 11.72 -26.67
N PHE A 251 -18.04 12.75 -27.19
CA PHE A 251 -17.38 12.68 -28.49
C PHE A 251 -16.07 11.91 -28.37
N SER A 252 -15.82 11.04 -29.34
CA SER A 252 -14.62 10.19 -29.42
C SER A 252 -13.66 10.70 -30.48
N PHE A 253 -12.38 10.77 -30.15
CA PHE A 253 -11.29 11.24 -31.00
C PHE A 253 -10.19 10.19 -31.03
N THR A 254 -9.54 10.02 -32.17
CA THR A 254 -8.35 9.17 -32.29
C THR A 254 -7.21 10.04 -32.77
N ILE A 255 -6.37 10.49 -31.85
CA ILE A 255 -5.14 11.23 -32.19
C ILE A 255 -4.27 10.29 -33.03
N ASP A 256 -3.94 10.71 -34.24
CA ASP A 256 -3.03 10.00 -35.14
C ASP A 256 -1.69 10.71 -35.17
N TYR A 257 -0.67 10.08 -34.57
CA TYR A 257 0.65 10.70 -34.47
C TYR A 257 1.40 10.74 -35.81
N SER A 258 0.95 10.01 -36.83
CA SER A 258 1.53 10.10 -38.17
C SER A 258 1.36 11.48 -38.80
N LEU A 259 0.41 12.29 -38.30
CA LEU A 259 0.18 13.68 -38.69
C LEU A 259 1.21 14.65 -38.13
N LEU A 260 1.92 14.29 -37.05
CA LEU A 260 2.95 15.16 -36.47
C LEU A 260 4.07 15.45 -37.47
N PHE A 261 4.60 16.67 -37.40
CA PHE A 261 5.61 17.16 -38.34
C PHE A 261 6.79 16.19 -38.48
N GLY A 262 7.18 15.91 -39.73
CA GLY A 262 8.24 14.97 -40.09
C GLY A 262 7.78 13.52 -40.22
N GLY A 263 6.53 13.21 -39.88
CA GLY A 263 5.94 11.88 -40.07
C GLY A 263 6.54 10.78 -39.18
N SER A 264 7.38 11.14 -38.20
CA SER A 264 8.09 10.21 -37.34
C SER A 264 7.21 9.59 -36.23
N GLY A 265 5.95 9.98 -36.14
CA GLY A 265 5.08 9.58 -35.03
C GLY A 265 5.51 10.14 -33.67
N SER A 266 5.06 9.47 -32.61
CA SER A 266 5.41 9.75 -31.22
C SER A 266 6.65 8.95 -30.79
N SER A 267 7.56 9.55 -30.03
CA SER A 267 8.80 8.92 -29.55
C SER A 267 9.02 9.21 -28.06
N SER A 268 9.71 8.31 -27.35
CA SER A 268 10.02 8.53 -25.93
C SER A 268 10.76 9.86 -25.73
N GLY A 269 10.32 10.64 -24.74
CA GLY A 269 10.78 12.00 -24.47
C GLY A 269 9.91 13.10 -25.09
N ASP A 270 9.07 12.79 -26.08
CA ASP A 270 8.15 13.77 -26.66
C ASP A 270 7.16 14.28 -25.60
N THR A 271 6.88 15.58 -25.63
CA THR A 271 5.76 16.19 -24.90
C THR A 271 4.72 16.63 -25.92
N ILE A 272 3.52 16.08 -25.85
CA ILE A 272 2.41 16.41 -26.74
C ILE A 272 1.52 17.43 -26.04
N GLN A 273 1.29 18.57 -26.69
CA GLN A 273 0.33 19.58 -26.24
C GLN A 273 -0.98 19.38 -26.98
N TYR A 274 -2.12 19.65 -26.32
CA TYR A 274 -3.44 19.49 -26.93
C TYR A 274 -4.52 20.41 -26.34
N PHE A 275 -5.55 20.68 -27.14
CA PHE A 275 -6.77 21.38 -26.74
C PHE A 275 -7.98 20.94 -27.58
N PHE A 276 -9.19 21.16 -27.08
CA PHE A 276 -10.42 20.84 -27.80
C PHE A 276 -11.09 22.10 -28.33
N VAL A 277 -11.77 21.98 -29.48
CA VAL A 277 -12.58 23.04 -30.07
C VAL A 277 -13.91 22.47 -30.50
N ALA A 278 -15.01 23.14 -30.17
CA ALA A 278 -16.36 22.78 -30.60
C ALA A 278 -17.17 24.03 -30.94
N GLN A 279 -18.14 23.86 -31.84
CA GLN A 279 -19.07 24.91 -32.22
C GLN A 279 -20.51 24.42 -32.11
N ASP A 280 -21.43 25.35 -31.90
CA ASP A 280 -22.87 25.12 -31.89
C ASP A 280 -23.46 25.00 -33.31
N VAL A 281 -24.80 24.87 -33.41
CA VAL A 281 -25.52 24.76 -34.69
C VAL A 281 -26.04 26.09 -35.24
N SER A 282 -25.60 27.22 -34.70
CA SER A 282 -26.04 28.55 -35.13
C SER A 282 -25.56 28.90 -36.56
N THR A 283 -26.30 29.79 -37.23
CA THR A 283 -25.93 30.30 -38.57
C THR A 283 -24.62 31.09 -38.55
N ILE A 284 -24.32 31.75 -37.43
CA ILE A 284 -23.01 32.30 -37.09
C ILE A 284 -22.58 31.55 -35.83
N PRO A 285 -21.71 30.53 -35.95
CA PRO A 285 -21.45 29.64 -34.82
C PRO A 285 -20.74 30.32 -33.66
N TYR A 286 -21.14 29.98 -32.45
CA TYR A 286 -20.39 30.26 -31.22
C TYR A 286 -19.41 29.11 -30.97
N VAL A 287 -18.14 29.45 -30.72
CA VAL A 287 -17.05 28.48 -30.64
C VAL A 287 -16.35 28.54 -29.30
N GLU A 288 -16.18 27.38 -28.67
CA GLU A 288 -15.40 27.22 -27.45
C GLU A 288 -14.07 26.54 -27.76
N SER A 289 -12.99 27.07 -27.18
CA SER A 289 -11.68 26.40 -27.13
C SER A 289 -11.32 26.07 -25.69
N LYS A 290 -11.27 24.78 -25.36
CA LYS A 290 -11.03 24.35 -23.99
C LYS A 290 -9.55 24.11 -23.72
N GLU A 291 -9.03 24.93 -22.81
CA GLU A 291 -7.61 25.11 -22.47
C GLU A 291 -6.79 25.64 -23.66
N GLY A 292 -6.10 26.76 -23.45
CA GLY A 292 -5.50 27.54 -24.52
C GLY A 292 -6.44 28.63 -25.04
N VAL A 293 -5.86 29.78 -25.39
CA VAL A 293 -6.56 30.96 -25.89
C VAL A 293 -6.19 31.14 -27.35
N LEU A 294 -7.20 31.03 -28.23
CA LEU A 294 -7.08 31.28 -29.67
C LEU A 294 -6.82 32.77 -29.95
N ASN A 295 -6.10 33.07 -31.02
CA ASN A 295 -5.86 34.44 -31.47
C ASN A 295 -7.03 34.96 -32.33
N GLY A 296 -7.44 36.21 -32.13
CA GLY A 296 -8.54 36.82 -32.90
C GLY A 296 -9.92 36.20 -32.63
N THR A 297 -10.91 36.61 -33.44
CA THR A 297 -12.29 36.12 -33.35
C THR A 297 -12.42 34.77 -34.04
N VAL A 298 -13.12 33.83 -33.41
CA VAL A 298 -13.31 32.46 -33.91
C VAL A 298 -14.79 32.15 -34.04
N ASN A 299 -15.21 31.81 -35.24
CA ASN A 299 -16.60 31.47 -35.60
C ASN A 299 -16.72 30.09 -36.27
N THR A 300 -15.63 29.31 -36.27
CA THR A 300 -15.65 27.92 -36.71
C THR A 300 -14.56 27.08 -36.01
N VAL A 301 -14.81 25.78 -35.87
CA VAL A 301 -13.79 24.78 -35.49
C VAL A 301 -12.68 24.64 -36.55
N GLU A 302 -12.93 25.10 -37.78
CA GLU A 302 -11.97 25.08 -38.90
C GLU A 302 -10.92 26.17 -38.75
N LEU A 303 -10.00 25.98 -37.79
CA LEU A 303 -9.00 26.98 -37.48
C LEU A 303 -8.02 27.18 -38.64
N THR A 304 -7.59 28.42 -38.86
CA THR A 304 -6.55 28.81 -39.83
C THR A 304 -5.36 29.41 -39.10
N SER A 305 -4.30 29.77 -39.84
CA SER A 305 -3.11 30.42 -39.28
C SER A 305 -3.40 31.70 -38.48
N LEU A 306 -4.54 32.37 -38.73
CA LEU A 306 -4.96 33.58 -38.02
C LEU A 306 -5.27 33.34 -36.54
N HIS A 307 -5.69 32.11 -36.19
CA HIS A 307 -6.08 31.75 -34.83
C HIS A 307 -4.90 31.34 -33.93
N PHE A 308 -3.68 31.41 -34.45
CA PHE A 308 -2.44 31.07 -33.76
C PHE A 308 -1.53 32.31 -33.67
N PRO A 309 -0.61 32.39 -32.69
CA PRO A 309 -0.25 31.38 -31.71
C PRO A 309 -1.30 31.16 -30.63
N ILE A 310 -1.41 29.93 -30.11
CA ILE A 310 -2.21 29.65 -28.91
C ILE A 310 -1.47 30.18 -27.69
N THR A 311 -2.17 30.96 -26.85
CA THR A 311 -1.61 31.50 -25.60
C THR A 311 -2.33 30.92 -24.38
N GLY A 312 -1.95 31.33 -23.17
CA GLY A 312 -2.49 30.78 -21.92
C GLY A 312 -1.95 29.38 -21.59
N THR A 313 -2.62 28.68 -20.67
CA THR A 313 -2.26 27.31 -20.27
C THR A 313 -2.85 26.32 -21.26
N VAL A 314 -2.01 25.45 -21.84
CA VAL A 314 -2.42 24.40 -22.77
C VAL A 314 -2.10 23.04 -22.16
N ASN A 315 -3.00 22.07 -22.26
CA ASN A 315 -2.76 20.73 -21.71
C ASN A 315 -1.56 20.07 -22.38
N SER A 316 -0.92 19.15 -21.64
CA SER A 316 0.11 18.29 -22.22
C SER A 316 0.23 16.95 -21.50
N TYR A 317 0.79 15.97 -22.20
CA TYR A 317 1.25 14.69 -21.65
C TYR A 317 2.57 14.29 -22.30
N LYS A 318 3.29 13.35 -21.68
CA LYS A 318 4.58 12.84 -22.16
C LYS A 318 4.45 11.45 -22.76
N ILE A 319 5.30 11.20 -23.76
CA ILE A 319 5.59 9.87 -24.28
C ILE A 319 6.79 9.34 -23.52
N LEU A 320 6.62 8.28 -22.74
CA LEU A 320 7.64 7.71 -21.85
C LEU A 320 8.17 6.39 -22.41
N THR A 321 9.31 5.95 -21.88
CA THR A 321 9.88 4.64 -22.18
C THR A 321 9.00 3.55 -21.56
N GLY A 322 8.60 2.56 -22.37
CA GLY A 322 7.90 1.37 -21.90
C GLY A 322 8.87 0.29 -21.46
N VAL A 323 8.62 -0.34 -20.31
CA VAL A 323 9.34 -1.53 -19.84
C VAL A 323 8.34 -2.69 -19.73
N ASN A 324 8.65 -3.81 -20.37
CA ASN A 324 7.79 -4.99 -20.38
C ASN A 324 8.57 -6.25 -20.74
N GLY A 325 7.98 -7.42 -20.46
CA GLY A 325 8.50 -8.70 -20.92
C GLY A 325 9.85 -9.04 -20.28
N THR A 326 10.71 -9.71 -21.04
CA THR A 326 12.06 -10.07 -20.56
C THR A 326 13.06 -8.97 -20.86
N VAL A 327 13.80 -8.54 -19.84
CA VAL A 327 14.97 -7.65 -19.97
C VAL A 327 16.19 -8.32 -19.36
N THR A 328 17.38 -7.95 -19.82
CA THR A 328 18.65 -8.52 -19.34
C THR A 328 19.47 -7.49 -18.57
N VAL A 329 20.08 -7.92 -17.45
CA VAL A 329 20.99 -7.10 -16.65
C VAL A 329 22.35 -7.78 -16.53
N GLY A 330 23.40 -7.03 -16.87
CA GLY A 330 24.79 -7.47 -16.82
C GLY A 330 25.58 -7.02 -18.04
N THR A 331 26.84 -7.44 -18.12
CA THR A 331 27.75 -7.12 -19.23
C THR A 331 27.16 -7.62 -20.54
N GLY A 332 26.90 -6.71 -21.48
CA GLY A 332 26.31 -7.02 -22.79
C GLY A 332 24.79 -7.19 -22.81
N GLY A 333 24.09 -6.91 -21.71
CA GLY A 333 22.63 -6.93 -21.63
C GLY A 333 21.98 -5.58 -21.97
N ASP A 334 20.66 -5.52 -21.88
CA ASP A 334 19.86 -4.31 -22.10
C ASP A 334 20.24 -3.19 -21.12
N TYR A 335 20.60 -3.59 -19.90
CA TYR A 335 21.12 -2.70 -18.86
C TYR A 335 22.39 -3.30 -18.27
N THR A 336 23.38 -2.46 -17.96
CA THR A 336 24.64 -2.93 -17.34
C THR A 336 24.55 -3.11 -15.83
N SER A 337 23.53 -2.54 -15.18
CA SER A 337 23.29 -2.61 -13.73
C SER A 337 21.84 -2.34 -13.36
N PHE A 338 21.46 -2.64 -12.11
CA PHE A 338 20.15 -2.31 -11.55
C PHE A 338 20.09 -0.85 -11.10
N THR A 339 21.06 -0.41 -10.30
CA THR A 339 20.98 0.77 -9.44
C THR A 339 21.81 1.95 -9.92
N SER A 340 22.74 1.76 -10.87
CA SER A 340 23.59 2.85 -11.37
C SER A 340 22.78 3.87 -12.18
N ALA A 341 23.39 5.04 -12.46
CA ALA A 341 22.81 5.99 -13.39
C ALA A 341 22.62 5.34 -14.77
N GLY A 342 21.40 5.43 -15.33
CA GLY A 342 21.02 4.71 -16.56
C GLY A 342 20.79 3.20 -16.38
N GLY A 343 20.86 2.68 -15.15
CA GLY A 343 20.49 1.31 -14.82
C GLY A 343 18.98 1.07 -14.87
N LEU A 344 18.58 -0.20 -14.75
CA LEU A 344 17.19 -0.63 -14.91
C LEU A 344 16.21 0.12 -13.99
N PHE A 345 16.57 0.34 -12.71
CA PHE A 345 15.68 1.01 -11.76
C PHE A 345 15.44 2.47 -12.13
N ALA A 346 16.44 3.19 -12.63
CA ALA A 346 16.26 4.57 -13.09
C ALA A 346 15.29 4.65 -14.29
N THR A 347 15.38 3.68 -15.21
CA THR A 347 14.50 3.58 -16.37
C THR A 347 13.07 3.24 -15.98
N ILE A 348 12.85 2.31 -15.04
CA ILE A 348 11.50 1.99 -14.55
C ILE A 348 10.89 3.19 -13.82
N ASN A 349 11.66 3.84 -12.94
CA ASN A 349 11.18 4.98 -12.15
C ASN A 349 10.74 6.19 -13.00
N SER A 350 11.30 6.32 -14.21
CA SER A 350 10.99 7.41 -15.15
C SER A 350 10.10 6.98 -16.32
N GLY A 351 9.77 5.69 -16.41
CA GLY A 351 9.03 5.07 -17.50
C GLY A 351 7.62 4.62 -17.12
N LEU A 352 7.07 3.72 -17.93
CA LEU A 352 5.80 3.03 -17.69
C LEU A 352 6.01 1.52 -17.85
N VAL A 353 5.49 0.75 -16.90
CA VAL A 353 5.44 -0.72 -17.03
C VAL A 353 4.14 -1.11 -17.75
N THR A 354 4.26 -1.86 -18.84
CA THR A 354 3.12 -2.19 -19.72
C THR A 354 2.78 -3.68 -19.78
N ASN A 355 3.56 -4.51 -19.07
CA ASN A 355 3.30 -5.93 -18.84
C ASN A 355 4.18 -6.39 -17.66
N ASN A 356 4.00 -7.63 -17.19
CA ASN A 356 4.95 -8.25 -16.27
C ASN A 356 6.38 -8.17 -16.82
N VAL A 357 7.32 -7.88 -15.92
CA VAL A 357 8.74 -7.74 -16.24
C VAL A 357 9.50 -8.90 -15.60
N THR A 358 10.30 -9.59 -16.41
CA THR A 358 11.25 -10.60 -15.95
C THR A 358 12.66 -10.16 -16.31
N VAL A 359 13.49 -9.96 -15.30
CA VAL A 359 14.89 -9.59 -15.43
C VAL A 359 15.74 -10.84 -15.39
N GLN A 360 16.54 -11.05 -16.42
CA GLN A 360 17.52 -12.12 -16.53
C GLN A 360 18.91 -11.57 -16.21
N VAL A 361 19.52 -12.02 -15.11
CA VAL A 361 20.89 -11.65 -14.75
C VAL A 361 21.87 -12.51 -15.55
N ILE A 362 22.63 -11.88 -16.44
CA ILE A 362 23.47 -12.59 -17.43
C ILE A 362 24.95 -12.70 -17.03
N SER A 363 25.44 -11.80 -16.19
CA SER A 363 26.81 -11.80 -15.66
C SER A 363 26.83 -11.30 -14.22
N ASP A 364 28.02 -11.30 -13.61
CA ASP A 364 28.25 -10.48 -12.41
C ASP A 364 27.98 -9.00 -12.72
N VAL A 365 27.53 -8.27 -11.71
CA VAL A 365 27.07 -6.89 -11.82
C VAL A 365 27.68 -6.05 -10.71
N SER A 366 28.25 -4.91 -11.09
CA SER A 366 28.71 -3.90 -10.14
C SER A 366 27.63 -2.83 -9.96
N GLU A 367 27.20 -2.64 -8.72
CA GLU A 367 26.12 -1.74 -8.34
C GLU A 367 26.67 -0.52 -7.61
N SER A 368 26.12 0.66 -7.91
CA SER A 368 26.46 1.89 -7.17
C SER A 368 25.53 2.14 -5.98
N GLY A 369 24.35 1.51 -5.96
CA GLY A 369 23.27 1.77 -5.01
C GLY A 369 22.54 3.10 -5.24
N ALA A 370 22.84 3.86 -6.31
CA ALA A 370 22.34 5.23 -6.48
C ALA A 370 20.81 5.33 -6.62
N ASN A 371 20.18 4.40 -7.35
CA ASN A 371 18.75 4.38 -7.60
C ASN A 371 18.10 3.20 -6.87
N ALA A 372 17.05 3.47 -6.09
CA ALA A 372 16.13 2.44 -5.61
C ALA A 372 15.06 2.16 -6.67
N LEU A 373 14.43 0.99 -6.65
CA LEU A 373 13.21 0.73 -7.40
C LEU A 373 12.04 1.34 -6.63
N ASN A 374 11.35 2.33 -7.20
CA ASN A 374 10.12 2.87 -6.63
C ASN A 374 8.91 2.05 -7.12
N GLN A 375 7.74 2.25 -6.50
CA GLN A 375 6.48 1.81 -7.12
C GLN A 375 6.38 2.41 -8.52
N TRP A 376 6.33 1.55 -9.53
CA TRP A 376 6.26 2.00 -10.91
C TRP A 376 4.85 2.42 -11.30
N ASN A 377 4.78 3.30 -12.27
CA ASN A 377 3.53 3.63 -12.95
C ASN A 377 3.22 2.55 -13.98
N GLU A 378 1.97 2.08 -14.00
CA GLU A 378 1.51 1.05 -14.94
C GLU A 378 0.63 1.65 -16.02
N MET A 379 0.72 1.09 -17.22
CA MET A 379 -0.19 1.39 -18.32
C MET A 379 -0.73 0.09 -18.93
N PRO A 380 -2.05 -0.17 -18.83
CA PRO A 380 -3.07 0.63 -18.14
C PRO A 380 -2.85 0.75 -16.62
N ALA A 381 -3.40 1.78 -15.99
CA ALA A 381 -3.35 1.93 -14.53
C ALA A 381 -4.07 0.75 -13.84
N ASN A 382 -3.60 0.36 -12.65
CA ASN A 382 -4.14 -0.75 -11.86
C ASN A 382 -4.06 -2.13 -12.55
N SER A 383 -3.10 -2.32 -13.45
CA SER A 383 -2.93 -3.60 -14.15
C SER A 383 -2.35 -4.70 -13.26
N ASN A 384 -1.76 -4.31 -12.14
CA ASN A 384 -1.14 -5.21 -11.16
C ASN A 384 0.00 -6.06 -11.72
N TYR A 385 0.82 -5.46 -12.59
CA TYR A 385 1.98 -6.16 -13.15
C TYR A 385 2.98 -6.55 -12.07
N THR A 386 3.80 -7.55 -12.36
CA THR A 386 4.85 -8.04 -11.46
C THR A 386 6.24 -7.75 -12.00
N PHE A 387 7.22 -7.69 -11.10
CA PHE A 387 8.63 -7.51 -11.44
C PHE A 387 9.45 -8.65 -10.84
N THR A 388 10.07 -9.48 -11.67
CA THR A 388 10.85 -10.65 -11.21
C THR A 388 12.31 -10.52 -11.60
N ILE A 389 13.23 -10.67 -10.66
CA ILE A 389 14.68 -10.78 -10.90
C ILE A 389 15.07 -12.25 -10.77
N GLN A 390 15.71 -12.80 -11.81
CA GLN A 390 16.14 -14.21 -11.82
C GLN A 390 17.46 -14.42 -12.59
N PRO A 391 18.21 -15.49 -12.30
CA PRO A 391 19.43 -15.84 -13.03
C PRO A 391 19.10 -16.36 -14.44
N SER A 392 19.95 -16.02 -15.42
CA SER A 392 19.83 -16.51 -16.80
C SER A 392 20.30 -17.95 -17.02
N ALA A 393 21.03 -18.52 -16.08
CA ALA A 393 21.61 -19.86 -16.16
C ALA A 393 21.86 -20.43 -14.76
N ALA A 394 22.09 -21.73 -14.65
CA ALA A 394 22.55 -22.42 -13.45
C ALA A 394 24.03 -22.11 -13.12
N VAL A 395 24.40 -20.82 -13.10
CA VAL A 395 25.73 -20.31 -12.79
C VAL A 395 25.54 -19.12 -11.86
N LEU A 396 26.24 -19.13 -10.73
CA LEU A 396 26.17 -18.05 -9.75
C LEU A 396 26.52 -16.70 -10.40
N LYS A 397 25.65 -15.72 -10.21
CA LYS A 397 25.85 -14.31 -10.59
C LYS A 397 25.96 -13.48 -9.32
N THR A 398 27.02 -12.69 -9.22
CA THR A 398 27.28 -11.81 -8.08
C THR A 398 26.88 -10.39 -8.40
N ILE A 399 25.90 -9.86 -7.66
CA ILE A 399 25.44 -8.48 -7.69
C ILE A 399 26.05 -7.79 -6.46
N SER A 400 27.05 -6.93 -6.68
CA SER A 400 27.84 -6.39 -5.58
C SER A 400 28.23 -4.93 -5.76
N GLY A 401 28.44 -4.23 -4.64
CA GLY A 401 28.84 -2.83 -4.64
C GLY A 401 29.04 -2.32 -3.22
N SER A 402 29.71 -1.17 -3.08
CA SER A 402 29.95 -0.53 -1.78
C SER A 402 29.05 0.69 -1.62
N PHE A 403 27.94 0.55 -0.91
CA PHE A 403 26.97 1.63 -0.72
C PHE A 403 26.66 1.87 0.77
N ASP A 404 26.62 3.14 1.19
CA ASP A 404 26.20 3.55 2.55
C ASP A 404 24.67 3.59 2.60
N GLY A 405 24.05 2.42 2.68
CA GLY A 405 22.60 2.20 2.52
C GLY A 405 22.28 0.75 2.15
N GLY A 406 21.03 0.46 1.76
CA GLY A 406 20.70 -0.77 1.04
C GLY A 406 21.27 -0.77 -0.39
N LEU A 407 21.94 -1.84 -0.81
CA LEU A 407 22.49 -1.94 -2.16
C LEU A 407 21.37 -2.09 -3.21
N ILE A 408 20.52 -3.11 -3.04
CA ILE A 408 19.28 -3.27 -3.81
C ILE A 408 18.12 -2.82 -2.94
N ARG A 409 17.46 -1.73 -3.34
CA ARG A 409 16.39 -1.09 -2.55
C ARG A 409 15.05 -1.18 -3.28
N LEU A 410 14.05 -1.69 -2.59
CA LEU A 410 12.64 -1.64 -2.96
C LEU A 410 12.01 -0.51 -2.12
N ASN A 411 11.72 0.62 -2.75
CA ASN A 411 11.31 1.86 -2.09
C ASN A 411 9.83 2.12 -2.29
N GLY A 412 9.02 1.57 -1.38
CA GLY A 412 7.57 1.46 -1.52
C GLY A 412 7.15 0.62 -2.73
N ALA A 413 8.05 -0.21 -3.26
CA ALA A 413 7.76 -1.01 -4.45
C ALA A 413 7.05 -2.31 -4.03
N ASP A 414 6.00 -2.63 -4.78
CA ASP A 414 5.17 -3.80 -4.53
C ASP A 414 5.37 -4.88 -5.60
N ARG A 415 5.00 -6.13 -5.26
CA ARG A 415 4.95 -7.26 -6.22
C ARG A 415 6.29 -7.56 -6.89
N VAL A 416 7.39 -7.34 -6.17
CA VAL A 416 8.73 -7.68 -6.61
C VAL A 416 9.11 -9.07 -6.13
N THR A 417 9.56 -9.93 -7.04
CA THR A 417 10.16 -11.22 -6.71
C THR A 417 11.64 -11.21 -7.05
N VAL A 418 12.50 -11.45 -6.07
CA VAL A 418 13.92 -11.77 -6.27
C VAL A 418 14.07 -13.28 -6.11
N ASP A 419 14.26 -13.99 -7.21
CA ASP A 419 14.31 -15.46 -7.26
C ASP A 419 15.69 -15.93 -7.68
N GLY A 420 16.46 -16.47 -6.73
CA GLY A 420 17.79 -17.01 -7.02
C GLY A 420 17.79 -18.34 -7.77
N ARG A 421 16.64 -18.95 -8.05
CA ARG A 421 16.56 -20.26 -8.71
C ARG A 421 16.73 -20.15 -10.22
N PHE A 422 17.32 -21.17 -10.82
CA PHE A 422 17.27 -21.38 -12.27
C PHE A 422 16.46 -22.65 -12.54
N GLY A 423 15.45 -22.57 -13.42
CA GLY A 423 14.57 -23.71 -13.70
C GLY A 423 13.83 -24.24 -12.46
N GLY A 424 13.61 -23.40 -11.44
CA GLY A 424 12.89 -23.76 -10.21
C GLY A 424 13.74 -24.39 -9.11
N SER A 425 15.07 -24.44 -9.23
CA SER A 425 15.97 -24.96 -8.17
C SER A 425 17.27 -24.17 -8.03
N GLY A 426 18.02 -24.43 -6.95
CA GLY A 426 19.35 -23.86 -6.70
C GLY A 426 19.36 -22.44 -6.16
N LYS A 427 20.56 -21.89 -5.94
CA LYS A 427 20.81 -20.50 -5.52
C LYS A 427 21.90 -19.92 -6.41
N TYR A 428 21.52 -19.17 -7.44
CA TYR A 428 22.43 -18.66 -8.47
C TYR A 428 22.47 -17.13 -8.51
N LEU A 429 21.89 -16.44 -7.52
CA LEU A 429 22.07 -15.00 -7.32
C LEU A 429 22.70 -14.76 -5.94
N ARG A 430 23.81 -14.02 -5.93
CA ARG A 430 24.46 -13.52 -4.70
C ARG A 430 24.37 -12.00 -4.66
N PHE A 431 23.87 -11.45 -3.56
CA PHE A 431 23.82 -10.01 -3.30
C PHE A 431 24.79 -9.65 -2.17
N THR A 432 25.75 -8.77 -2.47
CA THR A 432 26.77 -8.37 -1.49
C THR A 432 26.96 -6.85 -1.44
N ASN A 433 26.56 -6.22 -0.33
CA ASN A 433 26.96 -4.83 -0.07
C ASN A 433 28.32 -4.80 0.64
N THR A 434 29.40 -4.51 -0.10
CA THR A 434 30.78 -4.58 0.38
C THR A 434 31.21 -3.39 1.25
N LYS A 435 30.28 -2.53 1.67
CA LYS A 435 30.60 -1.38 2.53
C LYS A 435 31.18 -1.85 3.88
N ALA A 436 32.34 -1.32 4.24
CA ALA A 436 33.09 -1.73 5.43
C ALA A 436 32.61 -1.10 6.74
N THR A 437 32.13 0.13 6.71
CA THR A 437 31.64 0.88 7.89
C THR A 437 30.52 1.83 7.47
N THR A 438 29.54 2.06 8.34
CA THR A 438 28.47 3.04 8.11
C THR A 438 29.02 4.45 8.22
N GLY A 439 28.61 5.35 7.33
CA GLY A 439 28.88 6.78 7.44
C GLY A 439 27.72 7.50 8.15
N THR A 440 26.49 7.13 7.78
CA THR A 440 25.24 7.73 8.31
C THR A 440 23.99 6.84 8.18
N ALA A 441 24.04 5.70 7.46
CA ALA A 441 22.88 4.86 7.12
C ALA A 441 23.05 3.38 7.49
N THR A 442 22.04 2.54 7.22
CA THR A 442 22.09 1.07 7.35
C THR A 442 22.89 0.44 6.20
N ILE A 443 23.73 -0.58 6.46
CA ILE A 443 24.40 -1.34 5.39
C ILE A 443 23.61 -2.62 5.14
N THR A 444 22.79 -2.62 4.10
CA THR A 444 21.98 -3.79 3.75
C THR A 444 22.29 -4.26 2.34
N ALA A 445 22.26 -5.57 2.08
CA ALA A 445 22.37 -6.08 0.71
C ALA A 445 21.04 -5.91 -0.05
N ILE A 446 19.93 -6.34 0.55
CA ILE A 446 18.57 -6.15 0.01
C ILE A 446 17.70 -5.46 1.05
N GLN A 447 17.16 -4.29 0.72
CA GLN A 447 16.35 -3.50 1.62
C GLN A 447 14.97 -3.23 1.03
N MET A 448 13.93 -3.47 1.81
CA MET A 448 12.56 -3.02 1.56
C MET A 448 12.29 -1.80 2.44
N ILE A 449 11.73 -0.75 1.86
CA ILE A 449 11.61 0.56 2.50
C ILE A 449 10.17 1.01 2.39
N SER A 450 9.61 1.46 3.52
CA SER A 450 8.32 2.12 3.55
C SER A 450 8.43 3.60 3.23
N LEU A 451 7.45 4.13 2.51
CA LEU A 451 7.28 5.56 2.26
C LEU A 451 6.35 6.23 3.29
N GLY A 452 5.79 5.47 4.22
CA GLY A 452 4.87 5.94 5.24
C GLY A 452 3.78 4.92 5.57
N ILE A 453 2.85 5.32 6.44
CA ILE A 453 1.68 4.49 6.78
C ILE A 453 0.83 4.28 5.51
N ASN A 454 0.38 3.06 5.25
CA ASN A 454 -0.30 2.60 4.04
C ASN A 454 0.50 2.76 2.73
N ALA A 455 1.82 2.92 2.83
CA ALA A 455 2.73 3.09 1.70
C ALA A 455 4.04 2.30 1.89
N GLY A 456 3.96 1.18 2.61
CA GLY A 456 5.07 0.24 2.74
C GLY A 456 5.37 -0.50 1.43
N SER A 457 6.51 -1.18 1.38
CA SER A 457 6.76 -2.15 0.31
C SER A 457 5.98 -3.43 0.63
N THR A 458 5.08 -3.86 -0.25
CA THR A 458 4.16 -4.97 0.01
C THR A 458 4.21 -6.08 -1.02
N ASN A 459 3.87 -7.31 -0.60
CA ASN A 459 3.78 -8.47 -1.49
C ASN A 459 5.09 -8.78 -2.24
N ASN A 460 6.24 -8.49 -1.61
CA ASN A 460 7.54 -8.80 -2.18
C ASN A 460 8.04 -10.17 -1.71
N THR A 461 8.84 -10.83 -2.54
CA THR A 461 9.51 -12.08 -2.17
C THR A 461 11.01 -11.99 -2.43
N VAL A 462 11.83 -12.38 -1.45
CA VAL A 462 13.25 -12.68 -1.65
C VAL A 462 13.44 -14.16 -1.37
N ARG A 463 13.85 -14.93 -2.39
CA ARG A 463 14.00 -16.38 -2.25
C ARG A 463 15.25 -16.94 -2.88
N ASN A 464 15.77 -18.01 -2.29
CA ASN A 464 16.86 -18.82 -2.84
C ASN A 464 18.11 -18.01 -3.22
N CYS A 465 18.37 -16.89 -2.55
CA CYS A 465 19.52 -16.05 -2.78
C CYS A 465 20.63 -16.34 -1.77
N GLU A 466 21.86 -16.05 -2.15
CA GLU A 466 22.93 -15.80 -1.19
C GLU A 466 23.01 -14.31 -0.87
N VAL A 467 23.08 -13.95 0.41
CA VAL A 467 23.01 -12.55 0.85
C VAL A 467 24.07 -12.29 1.91
N SER A 468 24.89 -11.26 1.71
CA SER A 468 25.95 -10.90 2.64
C SER A 468 26.30 -9.42 2.62
N THR A 469 27.03 -8.95 3.62
CA THR A 469 27.63 -7.61 3.63
C THR A 469 29.15 -7.68 3.75
N GLY A 470 29.80 -6.53 3.59
CA GLY A 470 31.25 -6.39 3.68
C GLY A 470 31.78 -6.43 5.11
N SER A 471 30.91 -6.27 6.12
CA SER A 471 31.32 -6.14 7.53
C SER A 471 30.20 -6.44 8.52
N ASN A 472 30.57 -6.81 9.75
CA ASN A 472 29.65 -6.96 10.88
C ASN A 472 29.49 -5.64 11.65
N SER A 473 29.48 -4.50 10.94
CA SER A 473 29.37 -3.16 11.55
C SER A 473 27.95 -2.86 12.04
N ILE A 474 27.82 -1.94 13.00
CA ILE A 474 26.52 -1.45 13.50
C ILE A 474 25.65 -0.97 12.33
N GLY A 475 24.39 -1.42 12.32
CA GLY A 475 23.43 -1.11 11.26
C GLY A 475 23.59 -1.97 10.01
N SER A 476 24.43 -3.02 10.03
CA SER A 476 24.57 -3.94 8.91
C SER A 476 23.61 -5.13 9.00
N TYR A 477 22.80 -5.32 7.97
CA TYR A 477 21.86 -6.44 7.85
C TYR A 477 22.02 -7.17 6.52
N GLY A 478 21.78 -8.48 6.47
CA GLY A 478 21.66 -9.18 5.19
C GLY A 478 20.46 -8.67 4.41
N ILE A 479 19.26 -8.84 5.00
CA ILE A 479 18.00 -8.34 4.46
C ILE A 479 17.31 -7.48 5.53
N SER A 480 16.74 -6.34 5.14
CA SER A 480 15.98 -5.50 6.09
C SER A 480 14.71 -4.91 5.51
N LEU A 481 13.64 -4.87 6.30
CA LEU A 481 12.41 -4.09 6.05
C LEU A 481 12.41 -2.91 7.03
N THR A 482 12.45 -1.69 6.49
CA THR A 482 12.56 -0.47 7.31
C THR A 482 11.32 0.41 7.15
N GLY A 483 10.72 0.79 8.28
CA GLY A 483 9.56 1.68 8.34
C GLY A 483 8.23 0.92 8.43
N ASN A 484 7.13 1.67 8.33
CA ASN A 484 5.78 1.21 8.64
C ASN A 484 5.13 0.40 7.51
N ASP A 485 4.21 -0.50 7.84
CA ASP A 485 3.31 -1.19 6.89
C ASP A 485 4.01 -1.90 5.72
N ASN A 486 5.24 -2.38 5.91
CA ASN A 486 5.88 -3.25 4.94
C ASN A 486 5.22 -4.64 5.03
N ASP A 487 4.07 -4.81 4.39
CA ASP A 487 3.18 -5.95 4.66
C ASP A 487 3.28 -7.09 3.64
N ASN A 488 2.96 -8.31 4.09
CA ASN A 488 2.85 -9.50 3.24
C ASN A 488 4.14 -9.81 2.47
N ASN A 489 5.30 -9.47 3.03
CA ASN A 489 6.59 -9.76 2.43
C ASN A 489 7.09 -11.14 2.88
N THR A 490 7.73 -11.86 1.94
CA THR A 490 8.27 -13.19 2.15
C THR A 490 9.77 -13.21 1.96
N ILE A 491 10.51 -13.71 2.94
CA ILE A 491 11.95 -13.98 2.88
C ILE A 491 12.11 -15.48 3.12
N THR A 492 12.40 -16.24 2.07
CA THR A 492 12.36 -17.70 2.15
C THR A 492 13.53 -18.40 1.49
N GLU A 493 14.00 -19.50 2.08
CA GLU A 493 15.05 -20.34 1.47
C GLU A 493 16.33 -19.58 1.11
N ASN A 494 16.69 -18.49 1.80
CA ASN A 494 17.92 -17.76 1.54
C ASN A 494 19.08 -18.31 2.37
N MET A 495 20.31 -18.06 1.91
CA MET A 495 21.53 -18.24 2.70
C MET A 495 22.07 -16.86 3.06
N ILE A 496 22.11 -16.53 4.36
CA ILE A 496 22.44 -15.19 4.86
C ILE A 496 23.61 -15.29 5.83
N TYR A 497 24.68 -14.57 5.54
CA TYR A 497 25.93 -14.62 6.30
C TYR A 497 26.66 -13.28 6.26
N LYS A 498 27.66 -13.10 7.13
CA LYS A 498 28.55 -11.92 7.20
C LYS A 498 27.78 -10.60 7.23
N ALA A 499 27.04 -10.39 8.32
CA ALA A 499 26.37 -9.13 8.66
C ALA A 499 26.28 -9.02 10.18
N LEU A 500 25.99 -7.84 10.74
CA LEU A 500 25.75 -7.75 12.19
C LEU A 500 24.44 -8.46 12.55
N GLY A 501 23.38 -8.20 11.79
CA GLY A 501 22.12 -8.93 11.85
C GLY A 501 21.83 -9.70 10.55
N GLY A 502 21.21 -10.89 10.63
CA GLY A 502 20.80 -11.63 9.43
C GLY A 502 19.62 -10.95 8.73
N ILE A 503 18.47 -10.96 9.39
CA ILE A 503 17.22 -10.34 8.91
C ILE A 503 16.70 -9.36 9.98
N ALA A 504 16.31 -8.16 9.57
CA ALA A 504 15.63 -7.21 10.45
C ALA A 504 14.34 -6.67 9.83
N PHE A 505 13.25 -6.59 10.59
CA PHE A 505 12.03 -5.94 10.14
C PHE A 505 11.35 -5.19 11.29
N ASP A 506 11.35 -3.87 11.19
CA ASP A 506 10.95 -2.95 12.25
C ASP A 506 9.86 -2.01 11.74
N GLY A 507 8.64 -2.18 12.27
CA GLY A 507 7.50 -1.31 11.99
C GLY A 507 7.37 -0.16 12.99
N GLY A 508 6.34 0.65 12.83
CA GLY A 508 5.93 1.66 13.81
C GLY A 508 4.75 1.17 14.65
N ALA A 509 4.58 1.71 15.84
CA ALA A 509 3.48 1.30 16.75
C ALA A 509 2.07 1.45 16.13
N THR A 510 1.88 2.42 15.23
CA THR A 510 0.62 2.69 14.51
C THR A 510 0.61 2.21 13.06
N GLY A 511 1.73 1.64 12.59
CA GLY A 511 1.89 1.13 11.24
C GLY A 511 2.83 -0.06 11.30
N LYS A 512 2.29 -1.17 11.82
CA LYS A 512 3.05 -2.39 12.07
C LYS A 512 3.39 -3.05 10.75
N ASN A 513 4.42 -3.89 10.73
CA ASN A 513 4.65 -4.77 9.59
C ASN A 513 3.80 -6.04 9.77
N ASN A 514 2.82 -6.23 8.90
CA ASN A 514 1.84 -7.30 8.99
C ASN A 514 2.22 -8.51 8.11
N ASN A 515 1.96 -9.71 8.61
CA ASN A 515 2.05 -10.98 7.87
C ASN A 515 3.42 -11.27 7.24
N ILE A 516 4.51 -10.83 7.86
CA ILE A 516 5.87 -11.14 7.38
C ILE A 516 6.14 -12.64 7.47
N GLN A 517 6.60 -13.25 6.38
CA GLN A 517 6.96 -14.66 6.32
C GLN A 517 8.47 -14.83 6.24
N ILE A 518 9.10 -15.33 7.30
CA ILE A 518 10.53 -15.66 7.34
C ILE A 518 10.68 -17.17 7.43
N THR A 519 10.83 -17.85 6.28
CA THR A 519 10.72 -19.31 6.23
C THR A 519 11.92 -20.02 5.62
N ASN A 520 12.34 -21.15 6.20
CA ASN A 520 13.35 -22.04 5.62
C ASN A 520 14.70 -21.37 5.25
N ASN A 521 15.07 -20.26 5.91
CA ASN A 521 16.35 -19.60 5.65
C ASN A 521 17.47 -20.27 6.47
N ILE A 522 18.68 -20.24 5.92
CA ILE A 522 19.92 -20.58 6.61
C ILE A 522 20.61 -19.26 6.97
N ILE A 523 20.75 -18.98 8.26
CA ILE A 523 21.31 -17.72 8.78
C ILE A 523 22.53 -18.06 9.65
N GLY A 524 23.72 -17.85 9.09
CA GLY A 524 24.96 -18.31 9.69
C GLY A 524 25.96 -18.79 8.64
N SER A 525 27.19 -19.05 9.07
CA SER A 525 28.24 -19.65 8.24
C SER A 525 29.13 -20.56 9.09
N ALA A 526 29.72 -21.59 8.49
CA ALA A 526 30.78 -22.38 9.12
C ALA A 526 32.15 -21.67 9.04
N THR A 527 32.25 -20.57 8.28
CA THR A 527 33.48 -19.79 8.11
C THR A 527 33.55 -18.65 9.11
N ALA A 528 34.58 -18.64 9.98
CA ALA A 528 34.72 -17.65 11.07
C ALA A 528 34.73 -16.17 10.62
N GLY A 529 35.15 -15.87 9.39
CA GLY A 529 35.11 -14.53 8.82
C GLY A 529 33.75 -14.10 8.25
N GLU A 530 32.75 -14.98 8.32
CA GLU A 530 31.43 -14.83 7.70
C GLU A 530 30.27 -15.06 8.67
N TYR A 531 30.56 -15.18 9.97
CA TYR A 531 29.53 -15.31 10.98
C TYR A 531 28.58 -14.10 10.98
N ILE A 532 27.38 -14.32 11.49
CA ILE A 532 26.51 -13.20 11.89
C ILE A 532 27.05 -12.64 13.21
N GLY A 533 27.12 -11.31 13.31
CA GLY A 533 27.89 -10.65 14.36
C GLY A 533 27.15 -10.45 15.69
N LEU A 534 25.81 -10.52 15.70
CA LEU A 534 25.02 -10.27 16.91
C LEU A 534 23.66 -10.95 16.92
N VAL A 535 22.86 -10.84 15.85
CA VAL A 535 21.45 -11.29 15.87
C VAL A 535 21.05 -12.00 14.58
N GLY A 536 20.44 -13.18 14.66
CA GLY A 536 19.99 -13.90 13.47
C GLY A 536 18.79 -13.21 12.83
N ILE A 537 17.70 -13.10 13.58
CA ILE A 537 16.46 -12.41 13.17
C ILE A 537 16.06 -11.40 14.24
N LEU A 538 15.74 -10.17 13.84
CA LEU A 538 15.26 -9.11 14.71
C LEU A 538 13.93 -8.55 14.19
N THR A 539 12.96 -8.36 15.07
CA THR A 539 11.75 -7.60 14.73
C THR A 539 11.19 -6.78 15.88
N SER A 540 10.54 -5.67 15.53
CA SER A 540 9.70 -4.85 16.41
C SER A 540 8.45 -4.37 15.66
N ASN A 541 7.38 -4.09 16.40
CA ASN A 541 6.09 -3.60 15.89
C ASN A 541 5.61 -4.36 14.65
N ALA A 542 5.51 -5.68 14.78
CA ALA A 542 4.96 -6.55 13.76
C ALA A 542 3.67 -7.21 14.24
N ASP A 543 2.82 -7.58 13.30
CA ASP A 543 1.55 -8.26 13.58
C ASP A 543 1.47 -9.53 12.71
N ALA A 544 1.22 -10.65 13.37
CA ALA A 544 1.22 -11.98 12.77
C ALA A 544 2.46 -12.35 11.92
N PRO A 545 3.71 -12.03 12.33
CA PRO A 545 4.87 -12.57 11.61
C PRO A 545 4.99 -14.08 11.84
N VAL A 546 5.35 -14.81 10.79
CA VAL A 546 5.60 -16.25 10.82
C VAL A 546 7.09 -16.48 10.57
N ILE A 547 7.78 -17.01 11.59
CA ILE A 547 9.21 -17.32 11.55
C ILE A 547 9.35 -18.82 11.72
N THR A 548 9.46 -19.56 10.62
CA THR A 548 9.42 -21.03 10.67
C THR A 548 10.41 -21.77 9.79
N GLY A 549 10.90 -22.91 10.25
CA GLY A 549 11.82 -23.77 9.48
C GLY A 549 13.21 -23.19 9.27
N ASN A 550 13.58 -22.10 9.96
CA ASN A 550 14.89 -21.48 9.77
C ASN A 550 15.97 -22.23 10.55
N GLU A 551 17.17 -22.33 9.97
CA GLU A 551 18.38 -22.79 10.64
C GLU A 551 19.26 -21.57 10.96
N ILE A 552 19.49 -21.30 12.24
CA ILE A 552 20.21 -20.11 12.72
C ILE A 552 21.38 -20.57 13.57
N PHE A 553 22.60 -20.28 13.12
CA PHE A 553 23.79 -20.82 13.78
C PHE A 553 25.05 -19.97 13.63
N ASN A 554 26.05 -20.28 14.47
CA ASN A 554 27.35 -19.61 14.50
C ASN A 554 27.22 -18.08 14.57
N ILE A 555 26.44 -17.62 15.55
CA ILE A 555 26.40 -16.21 15.93
C ILE A 555 27.38 -16.03 17.09
N ILE A 556 28.64 -15.83 16.72
CA ILE A 556 29.76 -15.84 17.65
C ILE A 556 30.39 -14.45 17.68
N THR A 557 30.43 -13.83 18.85
CA THR A 557 30.87 -12.44 18.99
C THR A 557 31.50 -12.17 20.35
N ASN A 558 32.38 -11.17 20.42
CA ASN A 558 32.97 -10.68 21.66
C ASN A 558 32.43 -9.29 22.07
N PHE A 559 31.52 -8.73 21.28
CA PHE A 559 31.03 -7.36 21.42
C PHE A 559 29.85 -7.23 22.40
N SER A 560 28.80 -8.04 22.24
CA SER A 560 27.58 -8.02 23.06
C SER A 560 26.99 -9.43 23.17
N GLY A 561 26.00 -9.65 24.03
CA GLY A 561 25.33 -10.95 24.15
C GLY A 561 24.60 -11.31 22.85
N PRO A 562 25.02 -12.35 22.11
CA PRO A 562 24.41 -12.72 20.85
C PRO A 562 23.05 -13.39 21.03
N ILE A 563 22.21 -13.26 19.99
CA ILE A 563 20.82 -13.71 20.02
C ILE A 563 20.49 -14.45 18.71
N GLY A 564 19.86 -15.63 18.79
CA GLY A 564 19.32 -16.31 17.62
C GLY A 564 18.16 -15.53 16.99
N ILE A 565 17.05 -15.38 17.72
CA ILE A 565 15.88 -14.59 17.29
C ILE A 565 15.48 -13.62 18.41
N GLN A 566 15.29 -12.36 18.04
CA GLN A 566 14.85 -11.29 18.93
C GLN A 566 13.47 -10.76 18.50
N ILE A 567 12.48 -10.96 19.37
CA ILE A 567 11.12 -10.43 19.23
C ILE A 567 10.95 -9.26 20.19
N SER A 568 10.94 -8.05 19.67
CA SER A 568 10.98 -6.81 20.46
C SER A 568 9.60 -6.19 20.62
N ILE A 569 9.59 -4.94 21.09
CA ILE A 569 8.39 -4.16 21.43
C ILE A 569 7.30 -4.24 20.35
N GLY A 570 6.04 -4.32 20.79
CA GLY A 570 4.86 -4.15 19.94
C GLY A 570 4.53 -5.33 19.03
N VAL A 571 5.32 -6.41 19.05
CA VAL A 571 5.03 -7.62 18.29
C VAL A 571 3.88 -8.39 18.92
N VAL A 572 2.89 -8.77 18.10
CA VAL A 572 1.72 -9.56 18.50
C VAL A 572 1.45 -10.66 17.48
N ASP A 573 0.75 -11.71 17.90
CA ASP A 573 0.26 -12.81 17.06
C ASP A 573 1.35 -13.57 16.29
N ALA A 574 2.61 -13.44 16.70
CA ALA A 574 3.74 -14.07 16.04
C ALA A 574 3.77 -15.58 16.25
N VAL A 575 4.12 -16.31 15.19
CA VAL A 575 4.36 -17.76 15.21
C VAL A 575 5.85 -18.00 14.98
N ILE A 576 6.55 -18.48 15.99
CA ILE A 576 7.96 -18.87 15.94
C ILE A 576 8.02 -20.38 16.08
N SER A 577 8.13 -21.11 14.97
CA SER A 577 8.01 -22.57 15.01
C SER A 577 8.98 -23.34 14.12
N ASN A 578 9.31 -24.58 14.49
CA ASN A 578 10.16 -25.46 13.68
C ASN A 578 11.55 -24.86 13.34
N ASN A 579 12.05 -23.91 14.14
CA ASN A 579 13.38 -23.34 13.91
C ASN A 579 14.44 -24.16 14.65
N LYS A 580 15.63 -24.27 14.06
CA LYS A 580 16.81 -24.85 14.69
C LYS A 580 17.81 -23.74 15.00
N ILE A 581 18.10 -23.53 16.28
CA ILE A 581 18.94 -22.41 16.77
C ILE A 581 20.08 -22.97 17.59
N TYR A 582 21.33 -22.77 17.16
CA TYR A 582 22.49 -23.34 17.85
C TYR A 582 23.80 -22.61 17.65
N SER A 583 24.80 -22.91 18.48
CA SER A 583 26.13 -22.27 18.43
C SER A 583 26.02 -20.75 18.46
N ILE A 584 25.31 -20.26 19.48
CA ILE A 584 25.16 -18.83 19.78
C ILE A 584 26.09 -18.54 20.95
N GLU A 585 27.18 -17.80 20.70
CA GLU A 585 28.30 -17.74 21.64
C GLU A 585 28.85 -16.33 21.89
N TYR A 586 28.90 -15.93 23.16
CA TYR A 586 29.69 -14.78 23.60
C TYR A 586 31.10 -15.18 24.01
N THR A 587 32.11 -14.73 23.26
CA THR A 587 33.54 -15.07 23.46
C THR A 587 34.34 -13.99 24.20
N GLY A 588 33.72 -12.85 24.52
CA GLY A 588 34.40 -11.73 25.17
C GLY A 588 34.65 -11.95 26.66
N SER A 589 35.28 -10.97 27.32
CA SER A 589 35.65 -11.10 28.74
C SER A 589 34.59 -10.65 29.74
N SER A 590 33.57 -9.92 29.28
CA SER A 590 32.49 -9.38 30.12
C SER A 590 31.54 -10.48 30.59
N SER A 591 30.78 -10.19 31.65
CA SER A 591 29.72 -11.07 32.16
C SER A 591 28.45 -10.98 31.30
N LEU A 592 28.52 -11.45 30.06
CA LEU A 592 27.42 -11.51 29.10
C LEU A 592 27.17 -12.94 28.66
N GLY A 593 25.90 -13.30 28.54
CA GLY A 593 25.45 -14.60 28.05
C GLY A 593 24.75 -14.50 26.68
N ALA A 594 24.65 -15.65 26.03
CA ALA A 594 23.96 -15.82 24.75
C ALA A 594 22.47 -16.17 24.94
N ARG A 595 21.65 -15.93 23.90
CA ARG A 595 20.23 -16.27 23.92
C ARG A 595 19.81 -16.99 22.64
N GLY A 596 19.02 -18.05 22.77
CA GLY A 596 18.35 -18.66 21.62
C GLY A 596 17.24 -17.75 21.11
N LEU A 597 16.22 -17.56 21.95
CA LEU A 597 15.10 -16.64 21.73
C LEU A 597 15.08 -15.57 22.82
N TYR A 598 14.95 -14.30 22.41
CA TYR A 598 14.78 -13.16 23.30
C TYR A 598 13.46 -12.45 22.98
N ILE A 599 12.52 -12.48 23.92
CA ILE A 599 11.15 -11.99 23.77
C ILE A 599 10.91 -10.83 24.73
N SER A 600 10.66 -9.64 24.19
CA SER A 600 10.44 -8.40 24.93
C SER A 600 9.36 -7.54 24.27
N THR A 601 8.17 -8.11 24.05
CA THR A 601 7.08 -7.44 23.32
C THR A 601 6.54 -6.21 24.05
N GLY A 602 6.63 -6.17 25.39
CA GLY A 602 5.98 -5.13 26.17
C GLY A 602 4.45 -5.11 26.01
N VAL A 603 3.86 -6.22 25.55
CA VAL A 603 2.42 -6.44 25.42
C VAL A 603 1.99 -7.57 26.36
N VAL A 604 1.05 -7.27 27.27
CA VAL A 604 0.54 -8.21 28.29
C VAL A 604 -0.14 -9.43 27.66
N SER A 605 -0.84 -9.24 26.55
CA SER A 605 -1.55 -10.30 25.82
C SER A 605 -1.03 -10.36 24.39
N SER A 606 0.23 -10.73 24.23
CA SER A 606 0.91 -10.68 22.92
C SER A 606 0.47 -11.80 21.97
N ASN A 607 -0.15 -12.87 22.47
CA ASN A 607 -0.63 -14.03 21.71
C ASN A 607 0.44 -14.71 20.84
N LEU A 608 1.69 -14.72 21.31
CA LEU A 608 2.80 -15.41 20.64
C LEU A 608 2.68 -16.92 20.77
N THR A 609 3.04 -17.65 19.72
CA THR A 609 3.21 -19.10 19.74
C THR A 609 4.65 -19.47 19.42
N ILE A 610 5.32 -20.14 20.35
CA ILE A 610 6.69 -20.65 20.23
C ILE A 610 6.60 -22.18 20.26
N ALA A 611 6.72 -22.85 19.11
CA ALA A 611 6.45 -24.28 19.02
C ALA A 611 7.44 -25.11 18.19
N ASN A 612 7.73 -26.35 18.58
CA ASN A 612 8.61 -27.26 17.83
C ASN A 612 10.01 -26.68 17.52
N ASN A 613 10.52 -25.71 18.29
CA ASN A 613 11.89 -25.21 18.07
C ASN A 613 12.90 -26.14 18.74
N VAL A 614 14.06 -26.29 18.11
CA VAL A 614 15.21 -27.05 18.63
C VAL A 614 16.31 -26.04 18.95
N ILE A 615 16.66 -25.90 20.23
CA ILE A 615 17.61 -24.89 20.72
C ILE A 615 18.70 -25.57 21.53
N TYR A 616 19.96 -25.42 21.14
CA TYR A 616 21.10 -25.99 21.88
C TYR A 616 22.38 -25.17 21.71
N ASP A 617 23.43 -25.48 22.48
CA ASP A 617 24.73 -24.81 22.36
C ASP A 617 24.63 -23.27 22.42
N ILE A 618 23.94 -22.79 23.46
CA ILE A 618 23.80 -21.37 23.79
C ILE A 618 24.71 -21.06 24.97
N ILE A 619 25.85 -20.41 24.69
CA ILE A 619 26.92 -20.30 25.68
C ILE A 619 27.58 -18.92 25.70
N GLY A 620 28.18 -18.59 26.83
CA GLY A 620 28.78 -17.29 27.10
C GLY A 620 29.18 -17.20 28.55
N LYS A 621 29.86 -16.13 28.95
CA LYS A 621 30.33 -15.97 30.33
C LYS A 621 29.21 -15.77 31.35
N GLY A 622 28.06 -15.25 30.89
CA GLY A 622 26.88 -14.97 31.70
C GLY A 622 27.15 -14.09 32.93
N SER A 623 26.15 -13.90 33.77
CA SER A 623 26.31 -13.20 35.05
C SER A 623 25.60 -13.95 36.18
N ASN A 624 25.76 -13.49 37.42
CA ASN A 624 24.99 -13.99 38.55
C ASN A 624 23.54 -13.45 38.60
N THR A 625 23.12 -12.67 37.61
CA THR A 625 21.75 -12.17 37.43
C THR A 625 21.19 -12.64 36.09
N PHE A 626 19.90 -12.94 36.02
CA PHE A 626 19.34 -13.49 34.78
C PHE A 626 19.24 -12.51 33.60
N ALA A 627 19.41 -11.21 33.85
CA ALA A 627 19.35 -10.18 32.80
C ALA A 627 20.45 -10.32 31.73
N ASN A 628 21.61 -10.91 32.07
CA ASN A 628 22.79 -10.99 31.18
C ASN A 628 23.36 -12.41 31.08
N THR A 629 22.50 -13.42 31.10
CA THR A 629 22.92 -14.82 31.24
C THR A 629 22.56 -15.71 30.06
N ASN A 630 23.09 -16.93 30.03
CA ASN A 630 22.83 -17.90 28.97
C ASN A 630 21.41 -18.45 29.10
N VAL A 631 20.58 -18.24 28.07
CA VAL A 631 19.17 -18.65 28.12
C VAL A 631 18.69 -19.22 26.78
N GLY A 632 17.98 -20.35 26.83
CA GLY A 632 17.31 -20.92 25.66
C GLY A 632 16.20 -19.99 25.15
N VAL A 633 15.18 -19.76 26.00
CA VAL A 633 14.09 -18.79 25.75
C VAL A 633 13.98 -17.79 26.90
N MET A 634 14.23 -16.52 26.61
CA MET A 634 14.10 -15.42 27.57
C MET A 634 12.85 -14.61 27.26
N ILE A 635 12.00 -14.41 28.27
CA ILE A 635 10.84 -13.52 28.23
C ILE A 635 11.11 -12.38 29.22
N THR A 636 11.24 -11.14 28.77
CA THR A 636 11.64 -10.01 29.63
C THR A 636 10.70 -8.83 29.48
N GLU A 637 10.71 -7.96 30.50
CA GLU A 637 10.12 -6.64 30.43
C GLU A 637 10.85 -5.87 29.34
N GLY A 638 10.11 -5.41 28.33
CA GLY A 638 10.59 -4.47 27.32
C GLY A 638 10.44 -3.06 27.86
N SER A 639 9.72 -2.20 27.13
CA SER A 639 9.17 -0.94 27.66
C SER A 639 7.93 -1.14 28.54
N GLY A 640 7.51 -2.39 28.75
CA GLY A 640 6.29 -2.79 29.45
C GLY A 640 6.27 -4.29 29.72
N ILE A 641 5.13 -4.77 30.23
CA ILE A 641 4.92 -6.18 30.58
C ILE A 641 4.81 -7.02 29.31
N THR A 642 5.58 -8.10 29.24
CA THR A 642 5.49 -9.11 28.19
C THR A 642 4.72 -10.33 28.73
N GLY A 643 3.62 -10.72 28.10
CA GLY A 643 2.78 -11.88 28.49
C GLY A 643 1.93 -12.43 27.33
N GLY A 644 1.05 -13.38 27.61
CA GLY A 644 0.19 -14.01 26.60
C GLY A 644 0.98 -14.88 25.63
N ILE A 645 1.88 -15.73 26.13
CA ILE A 645 2.83 -16.50 25.32
C ILE A 645 2.56 -17.99 25.51
N LYS A 646 2.45 -18.69 24.38
CA LYS A 646 2.30 -20.13 24.28
C LYS A 646 3.64 -20.76 23.91
N ILE A 647 4.14 -21.70 24.70
CA ILE A 647 5.41 -22.40 24.50
C ILE A 647 5.12 -23.90 24.47
N TYR A 648 5.16 -24.49 23.28
CA TYR A 648 4.72 -25.87 23.06
C TYR A 648 5.78 -26.73 22.41
N ASN A 649 5.99 -27.95 22.90
CA ASN A 649 6.73 -28.96 22.13
C ASN A 649 8.13 -28.49 21.68
N ASN A 650 8.80 -27.62 22.44
CA ASN A 650 10.18 -27.23 22.12
C ASN A 650 11.16 -28.21 22.77
N SER A 651 12.31 -28.43 22.13
CA SER A 651 13.43 -29.18 22.71
C SER A 651 14.60 -28.23 22.94
N ILE A 652 14.95 -28.00 24.20
CA ILE A 652 16.00 -27.07 24.62
C ILE A 652 17.05 -27.82 25.43
N ASN A 653 18.30 -27.81 24.97
CA ASN A 653 19.42 -28.43 25.68
C ASN A 653 20.59 -27.45 25.83
N LEU A 654 20.77 -26.93 27.04
CA LEU A 654 21.93 -26.11 27.37
C LEU A 654 23.01 -26.97 28.01
N PHE A 655 24.23 -26.92 27.49
CA PHE A 655 25.33 -27.77 27.95
C PHE A 655 26.68 -27.06 27.79
N GLY A 656 27.73 -27.69 28.33
CA GLY A 656 29.11 -27.20 28.21
C GLY A 656 29.61 -26.44 29.43
N THR A 657 30.80 -25.86 29.29
CA THR A 657 31.49 -25.13 30.37
C THR A 657 31.48 -23.64 30.11
N ALA A 658 30.98 -22.87 31.06
CA ALA A 658 30.77 -21.44 30.95
C ALA A 658 31.40 -20.71 32.14
N ASP A 659 32.72 -20.79 32.21
CA ASP A 659 33.54 -20.37 33.34
C ASP A 659 33.58 -18.84 33.52
N ASN A 660 33.11 -18.37 34.69
CA ASN A 660 33.16 -16.97 35.07
C ASN A 660 33.25 -16.82 36.60
N ALA A 661 34.33 -16.22 37.09
CA ALA A 661 34.54 -15.99 38.53
C ALA A 661 33.48 -15.07 39.17
N ALA A 662 32.83 -14.21 38.36
CA ALA A 662 31.70 -13.39 38.82
C ALA A 662 30.39 -14.19 39.02
N GLY A 663 30.34 -15.43 38.52
CA GLY A 663 29.14 -16.27 38.45
C GLY A 663 28.50 -16.28 37.07
N ASN A 664 27.87 -17.40 36.73
CA ASN A 664 27.18 -17.60 35.45
C ASN A 664 25.92 -18.42 35.68
N ASN A 665 24.80 -17.73 35.88
CA ASN A 665 23.52 -18.42 35.96
C ASN A 665 23.06 -18.83 34.55
N SER A 666 22.20 -19.81 34.43
CA SER A 666 21.63 -20.16 33.13
C SER A 666 20.22 -20.72 33.30
N ALA A 667 19.42 -20.65 32.24
CA ALA A 667 18.08 -21.18 32.23
C ALA A 667 17.68 -21.71 30.87
N ALA A 668 17.04 -22.88 30.78
CA ALA A 668 16.41 -23.30 29.54
C ALA A 668 15.28 -22.32 29.16
N ILE A 669 14.45 -21.94 30.14
CA ILE A 669 13.47 -20.85 30.03
C ILE A 669 13.64 -19.86 31.19
N ALA A 670 13.74 -18.56 30.89
CA ALA A 670 13.74 -17.48 31.89
C ALA A 670 12.61 -16.48 31.64
N VAL A 671 11.65 -16.39 32.56
CA VAL A 671 10.60 -15.37 32.58
C VAL A 671 11.02 -14.24 33.53
N LEU A 672 11.59 -13.19 32.98
CA LEU A 672 12.00 -11.97 33.69
C LEU A 672 10.90 -10.89 33.71
N SER A 673 9.83 -11.08 32.94
CA SER A 673 8.62 -10.26 33.01
C SER A 673 7.84 -10.55 34.28
N SER A 674 8.09 -9.79 35.34
CA SER A 674 7.64 -10.10 36.71
C SER A 674 6.13 -10.06 36.89
N ALA A 675 5.45 -9.27 36.06
CA ALA A 675 3.99 -9.15 36.03
C ALA A 675 3.37 -9.83 34.79
N ALA A 676 4.09 -10.76 34.14
CA ALA A 676 3.53 -11.55 33.05
C ALA A 676 2.27 -12.30 33.49
N THR A 677 1.32 -12.47 32.56
CA THR A 677 0.13 -13.31 32.69
C THR A 677 -0.11 -14.04 31.37
N GLY A 678 -1.01 -15.02 31.34
CA GLY A 678 -1.36 -15.70 30.09
C GLY A 678 -0.23 -16.58 29.54
N LEU A 679 0.61 -17.15 30.41
CA LEU A 679 1.66 -18.08 29.99
C LEU A 679 1.07 -19.49 29.89
N ASP A 680 1.28 -20.13 28.74
CA ASP A 680 0.86 -21.51 28.50
C ASP A 680 2.07 -22.33 28.04
N VAL A 681 2.60 -23.19 28.91
CA VAL A 681 3.88 -23.88 28.73
C VAL A 681 3.66 -25.38 28.85
N ARG A 682 3.61 -26.10 27.74
CA ARG A 682 3.29 -27.55 27.72
C ARG A 682 4.13 -28.34 26.75
N ASN A 683 4.32 -29.63 27.03
CA ASN A 683 5.04 -30.57 26.17
C ASN A 683 6.49 -30.17 25.82
N ASN A 684 7.15 -29.30 26.58
CA ASN A 684 8.54 -28.92 26.28
C ASN A 684 9.53 -29.87 26.96
N VAL A 685 10.65 -30.15 26.30
CA VAL A 685 11.81 -30.76 26.94
C VAL A 685 12.81 -29.66 27.25
N LEU A 686 13.07 -29.46 28.52
CA LEU A 686 13.90 -28.38 29.02
C LEU A 686 15.08 -29.00 29.77
N SER A 687 16.27 -28.91 29.19
CA SER A 687 17.50 -29.41 29.81
C SER A 687 18.54 -28.33 30.00
N ASN A 688 19.19 -28.36 31.17
CA ASN A 688 20.34 -27.51 31.45
C ASN A 688 21.40 -28.28 32.26
N SER A 689 22.60 -28.33 31.70
CA SER A 689 23.78 -29.00 32.23
C SER A 689 25.02 -28.11 32.22
N ILE A 690 24.86 -26.79 32.02
CA ILE A 690 25.98 -25.84 32.01
C ILE A 690 26.71 -25.88 33.36
N VAL A 691 28.05 -25.96 33.29
CA VAL A 691 28.92 -25.93 34.47
C VAL A 691 29.80 -24.68 34.46
N ASN A 692 29.99 -24.07 35.64
CA ASN A 692 30.97 -23.02 35.90
C ASN A 692 31.95 -23.48 36.99
N ASN A 693 33.13 -23.91 36.58
CA ASN A 693 34.19 -24.42 37.44
C ASN A 693 34.84 -23.34 38.31
N LEU A 694 34.68 -22.06 37.95
CA LEU A 694 35.27 -20.93 38.69
C LEU A 694 34.35 -20.40 39.81
N LYS A 695 33.08 -20.80 39.84
CA LYS A 695 32.10 -20.35 40.85
C LYS A 695 31.06 -21.42 41.16
N SER A 696 31.32 -22.23 42.18
CA SER A 696 30.41 -23.31 42.62
C SER A 696 29.00 -22.87 43.01
N THR A 697 28.79 -21.60 43.33
CA THR A 697 27.46 -21.05 43.68
C THR A 697 26.67 -20.52 42.46
N ALA A 698 27.20 -20.65 41.24
CA ALA A 698 26.43 -20.36 40.04
C ALA A 698 25.27 -21.36 39.91
N LEU A 699 24.20 -20.99 39.21
CA LEU A 699 23.00 -21.82 39.10
C LEU A 699 22.68 -22.15 37.64
N ALA A 700 22.57 -23.43 37.31
CA ALA A 700 22.06 -23.90 36.03
C ALA A 700 20.61 -24.33 36.19
N LEU A 701 19.68 -23.38 36.07
CA LEU A 701 18.25 -23.64 36.22
C LEU A 701 17.65 -24.24 34.95
N VAL A 702 16.59 -25.01 35.06
CA VAL A 702 15.78 -25.39 33.90
C VAL A 702 14.71 -24.32 33.65
N LEU A 703 13.89 -24.01 34.66
CA LEU A 703 12.88 -22.95 34.61
C LEU A 703 13.17 -21.85 35.66
N TYR A 704 13.38 -20.63 35.22
CA TYR A 704 13.46 -19.46 36.08
C TYR A 704 12.31 -18.50 35.80
N SER A 705 11.62 -18.03 36.83
CA SER A 705 10.50 -17.09 36.69
C SER A 705 10.45 -16.06 37.81
N LEU A 706 10.55 -14.79 37.42
CA LEU A 706 10.21 -13.64 38.26
C LEU A 706 8.70 -13.43 38.37
N ALA A 707 7.89 -14.02 37.47
CA ALA A 707 6.45 -14.08 37.61
C ALA A 707 6.06 -15.21 38.59
N PRO A 708 5.03 -15.01 39.44
CA PRO A 708 4.54 -16.05 40.35
C PRO A 708 3.91 -17.23 39.57
N GLY A 709 3.75 -18.39 40.22
CA GLY A 709 3.12 -19.57 39.61
C GLY A 709 1.72 -19.31 39.02
N SER A 710 0.96 -18.38 39.62
CA SER A 710 -0.36 -17.97 39.12
C SER A 710 -0.34 -17.24 37.77
N SER A 711 0.83 -16.87 37.24
CA SER A 711 0.99 -16.27 35.91
C SER A 711 0.92 -17.28 34.77
N PHE A 712 0.99 -18.58 35.09
CA PHE A 712 0.88 -19.67 34.14
C PHE A 712 -0.58 -20.16 34.09
N ASP A 713 -1.30 -19.77 33.04
CA ASP A 713 -2.68 -20.20 32.79
C ASP A 713 -2.74 -21.73 32.58
N ALA A 714 -1.68 -22.28 31.98
CA ALA A 714 -1.44 -23.71 31.90
C ALA A 714 0.06 -24.01 31.90
N ILE A 715 0.47 -24.94 32.76
CA ILE A 715 1.82 -25.50 32.77
C ILE A 715 1.70 -26.96 33.15
N ASP A 716 2.01 -27.86 32.19
CA ASP A 716 1.87 -29.30 32.38
C ASP A 716 2.57 -30.11 31.27
N HIS A 717 2.84 -31.39 31.51
CA HIS A 717 3.46 -32.32 30.55
C HIS A 717 4.81 -31.83 29.99
N ASN A 718 5.59 -31.07 30.75
CA ASN A 718 6.96 -30.70 30.38
C ASN A 718 7.94 -31.70 31.01
N ASP A 719 9.13 -31.84 30.44
CA ASP A 719 10.25 -32.51 31.10
C ASP A 719 11.28 -31.48 31.54
N TYR A 720 11.63 -31.51 32.83
CA TYR A 720 12.61 -30.62 33.43
C TYR A 720 13.84 -31.42 33.84
N PHE A 721 14.88 -31.41 33.01
CA PHE A 721 16.10 -32.18 33.27
C PHE A 721 17.28 -31.27 33.63
N ALA A 722 17.56 -31.18 34.93
CA ALA A 722 18.75 -30.49 35.44
C ALA A 722 19.87 -31.49 35.70
N SER A 723 21.06 -31.25 35.15
CA SER A 723 22.25 -32.06 35.44
C SER A 723 23.51 -31.21 35.62
N GLY A 724 24.64 -31.84 35.93
CA GLY A 724 25.87 -31.14 36.32
C GLY A 724 25.86 -30.65 37.77
N THR A 725 27.01 -30.16 38.26
CA THR A 725 27.20 -29.82 39.68
C THR A 725 26.37 -28.62 40.17
N GLN A 726 25.84 -27.82 39.25
CA GLN A 726 25.06 -26.60 39.53
C GLN A 726 23.61 -26.70 39.03
N GLY A 727 23.20 -27.89 38.56
CA GLY A 727 21.87 -28.15 38.03
C GLY A 727 20.77 -27.97 39.07
N ILE A 728 19.74 -27.20 38.73
CA ILE A 728 18.59 -26.90 39.56
C ILE A 728 17.33 -26.93 38.69
N LEU A 729 16.23 -27.52 39.18
CA LEU A 729 14.99 -27.62 38.40
C LEU A 729 14.33 -26.26 38.17
N GLY A 730 14.25 -25.41 39.19
CA GLY A 730 13.73 -24.09 38.95
C GLY A 730 13.86 -23.07 40.06
N GLY A 731 13.40 -21.86 39.76
CA GLY A 731 13.42 -20.72 40.66
C GLY A 731 12.20 -19.84 40.37
N ILE A 732 11.22 -19.87 41.27
CA ILE A 732 9.91 -19.22 41.06
C ILE A 732 9.69 -18.16 42.14
N THR A 733 9.26 -16.96 41.74
CA THR A 733 8.91 -15.89 42.69
C THR A 733 7.88 -16.38 43.72
N GLY A 734 8.15 -16.12 44.99
CA GLY A 734 7.34 -16.57 46.12
C GLY A 734 7.79 -17.92 46.72
N ALA A 735 8.32 -18.83 45.91
CA ALA A 735 8.83 -20.13 46.37
C ALA A 735 10.37 -20.18 46.49
N GLY A 736 11.09 -19.34 45.76
CA GLY A 736 12.56 -19.35 45.71
C GLY A 736 13.10 -20.47 44.82
N ILE A 737 14.30 -20.98 45.14
CA ILE A 737 14.95 -22.07 44.41
C ILE A 737 14.31 -23.41 44.78
N VAL A 738 13.96 -24.22 43.77
CA VAL A 738 13.35 -25.55 43.89
C VAL A 738 14.21 -26.59 43.18
N SER A 739 14.41 -27.73 43.85
CA SER A 739 15.38 -28.76 43.43
C SER A 739 14.77 -30.14 43.18
N SER A 740 13.47 -30.30 43.44
CA SER A 740 12.71 -31.52 43.14
C SER A 740 11.43 -31.17 42.37
N LEU A 741 10.95 -32.12 41.58
CA LEU A 741 9.74 -31.94 40.78
C LEU A 741 8.52 -31.60 41.65
N SER A 742 8.38 -32.23 42.82
CA SER A 742 7.28 -31.93 43.76
C SER A 742 7.32 -30.49 44.31
N GLN A 743 8.51 -29.94 44.55
CA GLN A 743 8.67 -28.53 44.93
C GLN A 743 8.30 -27.61 43.78
N LEU A 744 8.70 -27.94 42.55
CA LEU A 744 8.38 -27.15 41.36
C LEU A 744 6.86 -27.14 41.10
N GLN A 745 6.20 -28.30 41.12
CA GLN A 745 4.75 -28.45 41.00
C GLN A 745 4.01 -27.61 42.06
N SER A 746 4.48 -27.65 43.30
CA SER A 746 3.90 -26.84 44.39
C SER A 746 4.09 -25.34 44.17
N ALA A 747 5.25 -24.92 43.65
CA ALA A 747 5.55 -23.52 43.38
C ALA A 747 4.75 -22.94 42.20
N LEU A 748 4.46 -23.78 41.20
CA LEU A 748 3.65 -23.42 40.04
C LEU A 748 2.15 -23.47 40.33
N GLY A 749 1.72 -24.30 41.30
CA GLY A 749 0.30 -24.52 41.59
C GLY A 749 -0.41 -25.42 40.57
N GLY A 750 0.36 -26.24 39.82
CA GLY A 750 -0.09 -27.09 38.72
C GLY A 750 0.96 -28.14 38.32
N ASP A 751 1.07 -28.45 37.02
CA ASP A 751 2.18 -29.24 36.44
C ASP A 751 2.23 -30.75 36.82
N ALA A 752 1.05 -31.35 37.02
CA ALA A 752 0.89 -32.69 37.60
C ALA A 752 1.48 -33.85 36.76
N ASN A 753 1.53 -33.70 35.44
CA ASN A 753 1.97 -34.74 34.50
C ASN A 753 3.37 -34.48 33.93
N SER A 754 4.07 -33.48 34.45
CA SER A 754 5.45 -33.19 34.06
C SER A 754 6.44 -34.20 34.61
N LEU A 755 7.60 -34.29 33.97
CA LEU A 755 8.67 -35.22 34.26
C LEU A 755 9.92 -34.49 34.75
N ASN A 756 10.79 -35.23 35.43
CA ASN A 756 12.18 -34.86 35.68
C ASN A 756 13.00 -36.12 35.41
N ALA A 757 13.30 -36.36 34.14
CA ALA A 757 14.02 -37.54 33.70
C ALA A 757 15.03 -37.17 32.61
N ASP A 758 16.02 -38.02 32.39
CA ASP A 758 16.96 -37.82 31.28
C ASP A 758 16.20 -37.93 29.93
N PRO A 759 16.25 -36.91 29.06
CA PRO A 759 15.64 -36.96 27.73
C PRO A 759 16.12 -38.13 26.87
N MET A 760 17.30 -38.68 27.16
CA MET A 760 17.99 -39.69 26.35
C MET A 760 18.16 -39.22 24.90
N TYR A 761 18.74 -38.03 24.72
CA TYR A 761 19.06 -37.52 23.39
C TYR A 761 20.16 -38.33 22.69
N GLY A 762 20.18 -38.33 21.36
CA GLY A 762 21.22 -39.00 20.59
C GLY A 762 22.61 -38.40 20.79
N SER A 763 22.68 -37.09 21.07
CA SER A 763 23.85 -36.37 21.60
C SER A 763 23.41 -34.98 22.07
N ASP A 764 24.31 -34.21 22.69
CA ASP A 764 24.03 -32.82 23.10
C ASP A 764 23.57 -31.90 21.96
N SER A 765 23.91 -32.24 20.71
CA SER A 765 23.55 -31.50 19.49
C SER A 765 22.51 -32.21 18.61
N ASN A 766 22.08 -33.41 19.00
CA ASN A 766 21.03 -34.18 18.33
C ASN A 766 19.90 -34.48 19.33
N LEU A 767 18.94 -33.56 19.41
CA LEU A 767 17.86 -33.59 20.39
C LEU A 767 16.70 -34.52 20.02
N VAL A 768 16.92 -35.49 19.11
CA VAL A 768 15.96 -36.57 18.86
C VAL A 768 16.02 -37.55 20.04
N PRO A 769 14.92 -37.74 20.80
CA PRO A 769 14.88 -38.72 21.88
C PRO A 769 15.12 -40.13 21.34
N GLN A 770 15.94 -40.93 22.03
CA GLN A 770 16.19 -42.32 21.64
C GLN A 770 15.04 -43.24 22.02
N PRO A 771 14.92 -44.44 21.40
CA PRO A 771 13.98 -45.47 21.84
C PRO A 771 14.13 -45.77 23.34
N GLY A 772 12.99 -45.83 24.05
CA GLY A 772 12.96 -46.01 25.51
C GLY A 772 13.06 -44.71 26.32
N SER A 773 13.19 -43.56 25.65
CA SER A 773 13.12 -42.25 26.32
C SER A 773 11.81 -42.09 27.10
N PRO A 774 11.84 -41.53 28.32
CA PRO A 774 10.64 -41.26 29.12
C PRO A 774 9.72 -40.20 28.50
N LEU A 775 10.18 -39.51 27.45
CA LEU A 775 9.43 -38.48 26.74
C LEU A 775 8.38 -39.05 25.78
N LEU A 776 8.56 -40.31 25.36
CA LEU A 776 7.69 -40.99 24.40
C LEU A 776 6.29 -41.20 24.99
N LEU A 777 5.26 -40.76 24.26
CA LEU A 777 3.85 -40.88 24.68
C LEU A 777 3.52 -40.21 26.04
N ALA A 778 4.35 -39.26 26.49
CA ALA A 778 4.18 -38.59 27.78
C ALA A 778 3.57 -37.19 27.67
N GLY A 779 3.31 -36.69 26.46
CA GLY A 779 2.72 -35.38 26.22
C GLY A 779 1.19 -35.39 26.18
N THR A 780 0.62 -34.21 25.98
CA THR A 780 -0.82 -34.00 25.75
C THR A 780 -1.09 -33.42 24.37
N ALA A 781 -2.18 -33.79 23.70
CA ALA A 781 -2.48 -33.27 22.36
C ALA A 781 -2.77 -31.75 22.38
N ILE A 782 -2.09 -31.01 21.49
CA ILE A 782 -2.29 -29.57 21.29
C ILE A 782 -2.78 -29.34 19.86
N SER A 783 -4.03 -28.88 19.69
CA SER A 783 -4.68 -28.80 18.38
C SER A 783 -3.95 -27.89 17.38
N SER A 784 -3.26 -26.85 17.85
CA SER A 784 -2.46 -25.93 17.03
C SER A 784 -1.09 -26.47 16.65
N VAL A 785 -0.68 -27.64 17.18
CA VAL A 785 0.62 -28.29 16.91
C VAL A 785 0.37 -29.75 16.58
N SER A 786 -0.05 -30.03 15.35
CA SER A 786 -0.40 -31.39 14.88
C SER A 786 0.75 -32.15 14.23
N MET A 787 1.84 -31.47 13.91
CA MET A 787 3.04 -32.01 13.28
C MET A 787 4.25 -31.72 14.16
N ASP A 788 5.29 -32.55 14.08
CA ASP A 788 6.59 -32.30 14.68
C ASP A 788 7.51 -31.47 13.75
N ILE A 789 8.75 -31.22 14.15
CA ILE A 789 9.72 -30.44 13.35
C ILE A 789 10.13 -31.11 12.03
N LEU A 790 10.02 -32.44 11.92
CA LEU A 790 10.34 -33.20 10.71
C LEU A 790 9.12 -33.37 9.78
N GLY A 791 7.94 -32.89 10.20
CA GLY A 791 6.69 -33.07 9.47
C GLY A 791 6.01 -34.42 9.74
N THR A 792 6.34 -35.08 10.84
CA THR A 792 5.66 -36.29 11.32
C THR A 792 4.37 -35.88 12.05
N VAL A 793 3.27 -36.60 11.79
CA VAL A 793 1.99 -36.38 12.50
C VAL A 793 2.14 -36.79 13.96
N ARG A 794 1.76 -35.91 14.89
CA ARG A 794 1.79 -36.21 16.31
C ARG A 794 0.69 -37.20 16.72
N ASN A 795 0.97 -38.04 17.72
CA ASN A 795 -0.05 -38.89 18.31
C ASN A 795 -1.20 -38.02 18.87
N GLY A 796 -2.43 -38.31 18.44
CA GLY A 796 -3.60 -37.49 18.74
C GLY A 796 -4.12 -37.54 20.18
N SER A 797 -3.47 -38.31 21.07
CA SER A 797 -3.84 -38.39 22.49
C SER A 797 -2.63 -38.22 23.41
N THR A 798 -1.54 -38.89 23.07
CA THR A 798 -0.30 -38.94 23.86
C THR A 798 0.91 -38.67 22.96
N PRO A 799 1.13 -37.43 22.50
CA PRO A 799 2.31 -37.09 21.69
C PRO A 799 3.61 -37.24 22.50
N THR A 800 4.73 -37.29 21.79
CA THR A 800 6.05 -37.20 22.42
C THR A 800 6.31 -35.78 22.92
N ILE A 801 6.81 -35.63 24.15
CA ILE A 801 7.25 -34.32 24.69
C ILE A 801 8.48 -33.85 23.88
N GLY A 802 8.49 -32.58 23.48
CA GLY A 802 9.56 -31.97 22.70
C GLY A 802 9.24 -31.83 21.21
N ALA A 803 10.24 -31.41 20.43
CA ALA A 803 10.10 -31.00 19.03
C ALA A 803 9.94 -32.15 18.04
N TYR A 804 10.23 -33.38 18.46
CA TYR A 804 10.19 -34.57 17.63
C TYR A 804 9.07 -35.50 18.08
N GLU A 805 8.37 -36.08 17.11
CA GLU A 805 7.50 -37.22 17.33
C GLU A 805 8.24 -38.47 16.86
N ASN A 806 8.47 -39.40 17.78
CA ASN A 806 9.00 -40.70 17.41
C ASN A 806 7.83 -41.67 17.21
N GLU A 807 7.82 -42.36 16.08
CA GLU A 807 7.01 -43.56 15.92
C GLU A 807 7.47 -44.59 16.95
N VAL A 808 6.68 -44.78 18.00
CA VAL A 808 6.92 -45.86 18.94
C VAL A 808 6.56 -47.15 18.21
N ALA A 809 7.57 -47.96 17.86
CA ALA A 809 7.32 -49.36 17.53
C ALA A 809 6.60 -49.96 18.74
N LEU A 810 5.29 -50.24 18.57
CA LEU A 810 4.50 -50.85 19.62
C LEU A 810 5.17 -52.18 19.99
N PRO A 811 5.39 -52.46 21.28
CA PRO A 811 6.14 -53.65 21.68
C PRO A 811 5.43 -54.90 21.15
N VAL A 812 6.14 -55.68 20.34
CA VAL A 812 5.78 -57.05 20.02
C VAL A 812 6.51 -57.94 21.02
N GLU A 813 5.77 -58.54 21.94
CA GLU A 813 6.32 -59.49 22.90
C GLU A 813 6.18 -60.90 22.34
N LEU A 814 7.30 -61.51 21.94
CA LEU A 814 7.33 -62.85 21.36
C LEU A 814 7.27 -63.92 22.47
N VAL A 815 6.18 -64.69 22.53
CA VAL A 815 6.01 -65.82 23.47
C VAL A 815 6.80 -67.03 23.01
N SER A 816 6.81 -67.29 21.70
CA SER A 816 7.57 -68.38 21.11
C SER A 816 7.89 -68.10 19.65
N PHE A 817 9.02 -68.65 19.20
CA PHE A 817 9.39 -68.69 17.80
C PHE A 817 10.06 -70.03 17.50
N LEU A 818 9.50 -70.76 16.56
CA LEU A 818 9.93 -72.10 16.17
C LEU A 818 10.17 -72.10 14.65
N ALA A 819 11.39 -72.45 14.25
CA ALA A 819 11.76 -72.67 12.87
C ALA A 819 11.89 -74.17 12.60
N LEU A 820 11.01 -74.72 11.77
CA LEU A 820 10.99 -76.13 11.39
C LEU A 820 11.50 -76.28 9.94
N PRO A 821 12.63 -76.97 9.70
CA PRO A 821 13.08 -77.23 8.35
C PRO A 821 12.13 -78.20 7.63
N LYS A 822 11.68 -77.85 6.43
CA LYS A 822 10.90 -78.70 5.51
C LYS A 822 11.58 -78.76 4.15
N HIS A 823 12.45 -79.76 3.97
CA HIS A 823 13.24 -79.92 2.74
C HIS A 823 13.97 -78.63 2.33
N ASN A 824 13.51 -77.96 1.27
CA ASN A 824 14.09 -76.72 0.75
C ASN A 824 13.43 -75.44 1.31
N SER A 825 12.48 -75.56 2.25
CA SER A 825 11.83 -74.44 2.94
C SER A 825 11.99 -74.54 4.46
N VAL A 826 11.69 -73.45 5.15
CA VAL A 826 11.61 -73.40 6.62
C VAL A 826 10.21 -72.90 6.94
N GLU A 827 9.47 -73.67 7.72
CA GLU A 827 8.19 -73.30 8.30
C GLU A 827 8.45 -72.56 9.61
N LEU A 828 7.86 -71.39 9.77
CA LEU A 828 8.11 -70.48 10.88
C LEU A 828 6.79 -70.37 11.64
N ILE A 829 6.81 -70.77 12.91
CA ILE A 829 5.65 -70.73 13.80
C ILE A 829 6.03 -69.82 14.95
N TRP A 830 5.29 -68.75 15.15
CA TRP A 830 5.49 -67.86 16.28
C TRP A 830 4.19 -67.60 17.02
N ASN A 831 4.32 -67.17 18.27
CA ASN A 831 3.23 -66.71 19.10
C ASN A 831 3.66 -65.43 19.81
N THR A 832 2.74 -64.49 19.97
CA THR A 832 2.96 -63.19 20.62
C THR A 832 2.08 -63.08 21.86
N ALA A 833 2.57 -62.42 22.92
CA ALA A 833 1.80 -62.14 24.14
C ALA A 833 0.94 -60.89 23.93
N ALA A 834 1.42 -59.96 23.12
CA ALA A 834 0.71 -58.80 22.63
C ALA A 834 1.17 -58.48 21.20
N GLU A 835 0.22 -58.15 20.33
CA GLU A 835 0.47 -57.71 18.96
C GLU A 835 -0.56 -56.65 18.57
N VAL A 836 -0.11 -55.41 18.44
CA VAL A 836 -0.95 -54.27 18.01
C VAL A 836 -0.25 -53.62 16.81
N ASN A 837 -0.91 -53.59 15.65
CA ASN A 837 -0.43 -52.97 14.40
C ASN A 837 0.95 -53.46 13.89
N ASN A 838 1.21 -54.77 13.92
CA ASN A 838 2.36 -55.34 13.24
C ASN A 838 2.12 -55.46 11.71
N TYR A 839 3.05 -54.96 10.89
CA TYR A 839 3.02 -55.14 9.43
C TYR A 839 3.56 -56.52 8.98
N GLY A 840 4.50 -57.09 9.74
CA GLY A 840 5.12 -58.39 9.47
C GLY A 840 6.50 -58.55 10.13
N PHE A 841 7.08 -59.74 10.06
CA PHE A 841 8.43 -60.04 10.56
C PHE A 841 9.40 -60.26 9.40
N GLU A 842 10.58 -59.63 9.46
CA GLU A 842 11.71 -59.99 8.59
C GLU A 842 12.53 -61.11 9.22
N ILE A 843 12.87 -62.13 8.43
CA ILE A 843 13.54 -63.33 8.94
C ILE A 843 14.80 -63.59 8.10
N GLU A 844 15.96 -63.44 8.74
CA GLU A 844 17.26 -63.70 8.14
C GLU A 844 17.69 -65.17 8.35
N ARG A 845 18.17 -65.82 7.28
CA ARG A 845 18.69 -67.20 7.33
C ARG A 845 20.20 -67.20 7.11
N SER A 846 20.97 -67.64 8.09
CA SER A 846 22.40 -67.92 7.88
C SER A 846 22.59 -69.31 7.25
N ARG A 847 23.56 -69.44 6.33
CA ARG A 847 24.04 -70.75 5.89
C ARG A 847 25.04 -71.26 6.94
N ILE A 848 24.77 -72.41 7.54
CA ILE A 848 25.75 -73.11 8.37
C ILE A 848 26.94 -73.48 7.46
N GLN A 849 28.12 -72.91 7.72
CA GLN A 849 29.38 -73.48 7.25
C GLN A 849 29.64 -74.73 8.10
N ASN A 850 29.59 -75.90 7.46
CA ASN A 850 29.96 -77.15 8.11
C ASN A 850 31.45 -77.06 8.51
N THR A 851 31.72 -77.00 9.82
CA THR A 851 33.02 -77.42 10.39
C THR A 851 33.08 -78.94 10.48
#